data_AF-A0A9E3XA63-F1
#
_entry.id   AF-A0A9E3XA63-F1
#
_cell.length_a   1.000
_cell.length_b   1.000
_cell.length_c   1.000
_cell.angle_alpha   90.00
_cell.angle_beta   90.00
_cell.angle_gamma   90.00
#
_symmetry.space_group_name_H-M   'P 1'
#
loop_
_entity.id
_entity.type
_entity.pdbx_description
1 polymer ?
#
loop_
_entity_poly.entity_id
_entity_poly.type
_entity_poly.pdbx_seq_one_letter_code
_entity_poly.pdbx_strand_id
1 'polypeptide(L)'
;MPSKERADESLRRKTDIDGNNVRATTFNTGLTGRTGGTATDEIAYEWPKNSDHEHVALTAVWVGAEFPDIMDLDGDPLRILDAIQYRESPDGESWNFEPVPGYNNASYLEELDVDGVPTGNKKVGIAKSTDPNSWPSGGWADKFEDDNDPGWIGSWNGFFGKNVFNADQELFYKMGDDLYDRKLGIFQPDSTDLTRGGLGILGEVRIMSWSQILINDVVFVITNYQNDGTTDIGKMSFTIWLADVIGNNTQNDRMNYDLLNDLATMDDDEQGWGSVGVAFLETPGNNEDRIDNDGDGEVGPIVTESMLVGEIRGNYIDDNGNGLIDEDTTHIAFSSSSGTAEGVTYADRIDNDGNGEANSPLITSTMISQASIDVWKRWPPNPAGDPLQNGAIHLLLVEEDDEGFAFKDFIDNDGNGEDSSNVVTQAMIDEAAGDFYRRYKVPGTSIILYDLGQEDLGHIYADGIDNDHDGAIDEGIDEGIDEMVDESRDDGVDNDGDWDPVTDDVGLDGVADTGDRGEGDGIPTSGSGTPFPGEPNVDKTDVSESDQLGITNVQRFPAGSLNFSAQPDRYFWLEYMVPGEFWRLAPGQLEEGENDLTAASSFFPMDAGNTERFSYAVILGEDPEDVLSNREKAQETYNADYQFAKAPAVPILRGVPGDKQVTLYWDSEAEMSYDNFLFKLGFPGFDFEGYRLYRSQDPAFQDIFTITDGQGVRTFLKPIAQWDVRDGWSGYSDVDINGIKFYLGANTGLKHSYVDTDVENGITYYYALTSYDFGAPPFNIAPSESPILVVVNELGEARLGKNVVKVTPDAPVAGYQPAEVTDLTRISGTASGEINFDIVDPRLIQDGHTYQITFTDTLIPGATQTAKDTLTTKAFTLVDVTNPASVDTLIKDDTAPVSKLEAPLVDGIRLSFVNPRLVQVNTSESNQSRLDMHAVNFRVFKEGVTVGVQKPSDYLVEFGEPGFANSTEFVWRRTNTQSITFPAKPINFRVKDKGTDEYINVGFMEAVGLGTPNEGIFDATPVQTDIIVFLEEDDNGEQQITWSMKYQTGSVINDSTKSFPAAGDFFDYVLDKPFLSADVWEFTTKGESVDQAQAKADLDRIKVVPNPYLAASRFETRNPFTRGRGPRRIHFNHLPKECTIRIFTVSGELVDVIEHNSSLDDGSAEWDLLTKDNLDVSYGVYIYHIQAPGVGEKVGKFAIIK
;
A
#
# COMPACT_ATOMS: atom_id res chain seq x y z
N MET A 1 5.91 -17.19 32.62
CA MET A 1 6.15 -18.64 32.45
C MET A 1 6.55 -18.84 31.00
N PRO A 2 7.59 -19.64 30.71
CA PRO A 2 7.98 -19.96 29.34
C PRO A 2 6.81 -20.42 28.46
N SER A 3 6.81 -19.97 27.22
CA SER A 3 5.90 -20.38 26.16
C SER A 3 6.08 -21.87 25.82
N LYS A 4 5.17 -22.39 24.98
CA LYS A 4 5.27 -23.73 24.40
C LYS A 4 5.84 -23.73 22.97
N GLU A 5 6.28 -22.58 22.48
CA GLU A 5 6.80 -22.42 21.13
C GLU A 5 8.21 -23.01 21.04
N ARG A 6 8.46 -23.90 20.08
CA ARG A 6 9.74 -24.62 19.94
C ARG A 6 10.14 -24.70 18.48
N ALA A 7 11.41 -24.55 18.21
CA ALA A 7 11.93 -24.45 16.85
C ALA A 7 11.97 -25.80 16.12
N ASP A 8 11.81 -25.76 14.79
CA ASP A 8 11.78 -26.94 13.92
C ASP A 8 12.49 -26.65 12.59
N GLU A 9 13.69 -27.20 12.42
CA GLU A 9 14.51 -27.03 11.20
C GLU A 9 13.81 -27.48 9.91
N SER A 10 12.81 -28.39 9.99
CA SER A 10 12.06 -28.84 8.81
C SER A 10 11.12 -27.76 8.24
N LEU A 11 10.94 -26.68 9.00
CA LEU A 11 10.11 -25.54 8.65
C LEU A 11 10.90 -24.39 8.03
N ARG A 12 12.19 -24.53 7.72
CA ARG A 12 12.97 -23.53 6.96
C ARG A 12 12.30 -23.17 5.64
N ARG A 13 12.06 -21.89 5.41
CA ARG A 13 11.41 -21.27 4.25
C ARG A 13 12.22 -20.07 3.77
N LYS A 14 12.02 -19.71 2.51
CA LYS A 14 12.53 -18.46 1.93
C LYS A 14 11.52 -17.84 0.99
N THR A 15 11.44 -16.52 0.97
CA THR A 15 10.68 -15.72 0.01
C THR A 15 11.49 -14.47 -0.34
N ASP A 16 11.03 -13.65 -1.27
CA ASP A 16 11.75 -12.44 -1.65
C ASP A 16 11.03 -11.21 -1.06
N ILE A 17 11.78 -10.29 -0.46
CA ILE A 17 11.32 -8.91 -0.23
C ILE A 17 11.56 -8.16 -1.53
N ASP A 18 10.50 -7.66 -2.14
CA ASP A 18 10.47 -7.06 -3.48
C ASP A 18 9.35 -5.99 -3.63
N GLY A 19 8.86 -5.44 -2.52
CA GLY A 19 7.78 -4.45 -2.48
C GLY A 19 8.18 -3.07 -3.01
N ASN A 20 9.48 -2.76 -3.03
CA ASN A 20 10.00 -1.47 -3.46
C ASN A 20 11.12 -1.61 -4.53
N ASN A 21 12.04 -0.64 -4.60
CA ASN A 21 13.13 -0.61 -5.57
C ASN A 21 14.35 -1.45 -5.14
N VAL A 22 14.32 -2.04 -3.93
CA VAL A 22 15.29 -3.03 -3.46
C VAL A 22 14.66 -4.42 -3.56
N ARG A 23 15.46 -5.43 -3.91
CA ARG A 23 15.04 -6.82 -3.70
C ARG A 23 16.13 -7.66 -3.06
N ALA A 24 15.73 -8.59 -2.20
CA ALA A 24 16.61 -9.58 -1.58
C ALA A 24 15.82 -10.83 -1.20
N THR A 25 16.47 -12.01 -1.18
CA THR A 25 15.84 -13.21 -0.63
C THR A 25 15.90 -13.17 0.89
N THR A 26 14.80 -13.50 1.55
CA THR A 26 14.66 -13.58 3.01
C THR A 26 14.48 -15.02 3.45
N PHE A 27 15.10 -15.40 4.55
CA PHE A 27 14.98 -16.71 5.19
C PHE A 27 14.33 -16.55 6.56
N ASN A 28 13.42 -17.46 6.91
CA ASN A 28 12.77 -17.46 8.24
C ASN A 28 13.67 -17.95 9.39
N THR A 29 14.98 -17.86 9.20
CA THR A 29 16.02 -18.08 10.21
C THR A 29 16.72 -16.77 10.59
N GLY A 30 16.29 -15.62 10.07
CA GLY A 30 16.93 -14.31 10.35
C GLY A 30 17.97 -13.84 9.33
N LEU A 31 18.10 -14.50 8.17
CA LEU A 31 19.06 -14.12 7.11
C LEU A 31 18.32 -13.41 5.97
N THR A 32 18.94 -12.39 5.38
CA THR A 32 18.50 -11.79 4.11
C THR A 32 19.67 -11.71 3.12
N GLY A 33 19.38 -11.75 1.81
CA GLY A 33 20.34 -11.88 0.73
C GLY A 33 20.51 -13.32 0.23
N ARG A 34 21.74 -13.71 -0.12
CA ARG A 34 22.11 -14.97 -0.78
C ARG A 34 23.10 -15.74 0.06
N THR A 35 22.80 -17.01 0.33
CA THR A 35 23.59 -17.87 1.22
C THR A 35 24.93 -18.32 0.63
N GLY A 36 25.11 -18.18 -0.69
CA GLY A 36 26.38 -18.38 -1.37
C GLY A 36 26.31 -18.08 -2.87
N GLY A 37 27.44 -17.70 -3.46
CA GLY A 37 27.52 -17.26 -4.87
C GLY A 37 27.21 -18.32 -5.95
N THR A 38 26.77 -19.52 -5.57
CA THR A 38 26.27 -20.55 -6.50
C THR A 38 24.77 -20.81 -6.36
N ALA A 39 24.09 -20.16 -5.42
CA ALA A 39 22.65 -20.29 -5.24
C ALA A 39 21.94 -19.49 -6.35
N THR A 40 21.32 -20.20 -7.28
CA THR A 40 20.68 -19.61 -8.47
C THR A 40 19.22 -19.20 -8.25
N ASP A 41 18.65 -19.50 -7.08
CA ASP A 41 17.28 -19.18 -6.70
C ASP A 41 17.24 -18.24 -5.49
N GLU A 42 18.32 -17.50 -5.24
CA GLU A 42 18.49 -16.56 -4.13
C GLU A 42 19.05 -15.25 -4.68
N ILE A 43 18.55 -14.13 -4.15
CA ILE A 43 18.88 -12.79 -4.61
C ILE A 43 19.68 -12.11 -3.49
N ALA A 44 20.90 -11.69 -3.80
CA ALA A 44 21.62 -10.71 -3.00
C ALA A 44 20.82 -9.40 -2.93
N TYR A 45 21.20 -8.44 -2.09
CA TYR A 45 20.57 -7.12 -2.14
C TYR A 45 20.85 -6.48 -3.50
N GLU A 46 19.83 -6.45 -4.34
CA GLU A 46 19.91 -5.90 -5.69
C GLU A 46 19.16 -4.59 -5.75
N TRP A 47 19.86 -3.57 -6.26
CA TRP A 47 19.32 -2.24 -6.41
C TRP A 47 19.98 -1.49 -7.57
N PRO A 48 19.22 -0.78 -8.43
CA PRO A 48 17.76 -0.78 -8.49
C PRO A 48 17.19 -2.16 -8.86
N LYS A 49 15.96 -2.44 -8.49
CA LYS A 49 15.31 -3.73 -8.74
C LYS A 49 15.35 -4.10 -10.24
N ASN A 50 15.72 -5.35 -10.55
CA ASN A 50 15.86 -5.89 -11.91
C ASN A 50 17.01 -5.26 -12.74
N SER A 51 18.06 -4.77 -12.08
CA SER A 51 19.25 -4.21 -12.73
C SER A 51 20.42 -5.19 -12.83
N ASP A 52 20.38 -6.31 -12.09
CA ASP A 52 21.52 -7.20 -11.83
C ASP A 52 22.69 -6.51 -11.10
N HIS A 53 22.46 -5.36 -10.45
CA HIS A 53 23.44 -4.67 -9.60
C HIS A 53 23.29 -5.15 -8.16
N GLU A 54 24.19 -6.05 -7.73
CA GLU A 54 24.24 -6.56 -6.35
C GLU A 54 25.11 -5.64 -5.48
N HIS A 55 24.67 -5.35 -4.26
CA HIS A 55 25.37 -4.48 -3.29
C HIS A 55 25.80 -5.21 -2.02
N VAL A 56 24.93 -6.07 -1.48
CA VAL A 56 25.23 -6.85 -0.28
C VAL A 56 24.90 -8.31 -0.54
N ALA A 57 25.88 -9.19 -0.35
CA ALA A 57 25.68 -10.61 -0.55
C ALA A 57 24.62 -11.13 0.42
N LEU A 58 24.76 -10.81 1.70
CA LEU A 58 23.79 -11.11 2.75
C LEU A 58 23.92 -10.15 3.92
N THR A 59 22.83 -9.98 4.66
CA THR A 59 22.85 -9.45 6.03
C THR A 59 22.37 -10.50 7.01
N ALA A 60 22.99 -10.52 8.19
CA ALA A 60 22.78 -11.54 9.19
C ALA A 60 22.92 -10.98 10.60
N VAL A 61 21.93 -11.20 11.47
CA VAL A 61 22.04 -10.86 12.89
C VAL A 61 22.53 -12.09 13.68
N TRP A 62 23.43 -11.93 14.64
CA TRP A 62 23.66 -12.95 15.66
C TRP A 62 23.63 -12.34 17.05
N VAL A 63 23.36 -13.21 18.02
CA VAL A 63 23.12 -12.85 19.41
C VAL A 63 24.19 -13.50 20.27
N GLY A 64 24.73 -12.77 21.24
CA GLY A 64 25.69 -13.30 22.19
C GLY A 64 25.30 -12.94 23.62
N ALA A 65 25.66 -13.80 24.57
CA ALA A 65 25.63 -13.46 25.98
C ALA A 65 26.80 -14.02 26.78
N GLU A 66 27.13 -13.36 27.87
CA GLU A 66 28.15 -13.76 28.84
C GLU A 66 27.56 -13.97 30.23
N PHE A 67 27.93 -15.09 30.86
CA PHE A 67 27.51 -15.44 32.22
C PHE A 67 28.75 -15.42 33.13
N PRO A 68 29.05 -14.30 33.81
CA PRO A 68 30.29 -14.14 34.58
C PRO A 68 30.43 -15.14 35.74
N ASP A 69 29.30 -15.58 36.31
CA ASP A 69 29.26 -16.52 37.44
C ASP A 69 29.30 -18.00 37.03
N ILE A 70 29.21 -18.30 35.73
CA ILE A 70 29.26 -19.66 35.20
C ILE A 70 30.56 -19.82 34.42
N MET A 71 31.36 -20.80 34.80
CA MET A 71 32.65 -21.06 34.14
C MET A 71 32.49 -22.14 33.06
N ASP A 72 33.12 -21.91 31.91
CA ASP A 72 33.22 -22.91 30.86
C ASP A 72 34.25 -24.01 31.21
N LEU A 73 34.47 -24.95 30.29
CA LEU A 73 35.41 -26.07 30.50
C LEU A 73 36.88 -25.64 30.54
N ASP A 74 37.21 -24.45 30.04
CA ASP A 74 38.55 -23.88 30.04
C ASP A 74 38.80 -23.00 31.29
N GLY A 75 37.74 -22.71 32.07
CA GLY A 75 37.78 -21.92 33.29
C GLY A 75 37.63 -20.42 33.07
N ASP A 76 37.17 -20.02 31.88
CA ASP A 76 36.78 -18.65 31.54
C ASP A 76 35.27 -18.46 31.79
N PRO A 77 34.77 -17.22 31.95
CA PRO A 77 33.33 -16.94 31.94
C PRO A 77 32.63 -17.57 30.72
N LEU A 78 31.50 -18.21 30.95
CA LEU A 78 30.72 -18.87 29.93
C LEU A 78 30.17 -17.82 28.96
N ARG A 79 30.41 -18.07 27.68
CA ARG A 79 29.82 -17.29 26.59
C ARG A 79 29.07 -18.23 25.67
N ILE A 80 27.90 -17.78 25.24
CA ILE A 80 27.05 -18.47 24.28
C ILE A 80 26.80 -17.49 23.14
N LEU A 81 26.84 -18.01 21.91
CA LEU A 81 26.59 -17.25 20.71
C LEU A 81 25.58 -18.03 19.87
N ASP A 82 24.42 -17.44 19.64
CA ASP A 82 23.38 -17.99 18.79
C ASP A 82 23.44 -17.30 17.43
N ALA A 83 23.69 -18.11 16.40
CA ALA A 83 23.85 -17.67 15.03
C ALA A 83 22.58 -18.00 14.22
N ILE A 84 22.35 -17.29 13.13
CA ILE A 84 21.18 -17.50 12.28
C ILE A 84 21.34 -18.64 11.27
N GLN A 85 22.55 -18.86 10.73
CA GLN A 85 22.90 -19.92 9.79
C GLN A 85 24.40 -20.25 9.89
N TYR A 86 24.82 -21.35 9.26
CA TYR A 86 26.22 -21.81 9.14
C TYR A 86 26.84 -22.46 10.39
N ARG A 87 26.03 -22.77 11.40
CA ARG A 87 26.45 -23.46 12.60
C ARG A 87 25.81 -24.84 12.74
N GLU A 88 26.65 -25.87 12.89
CA GLU A 88 26.22 -27.27 12.99
C GLU A 88 26.91 -27.96 14.17
N SER A 89 26.20 -28.92 14.75
CA SER A 89 26.76 -29.87 15.72
C SER A 89 27.75 -30.82 15.05
N PRO A 90 28.60 -31.53 15.83
CA PRO A 90 29.48 -32.58 15.29
C PRO A 90 28.74 -33.72 14.56
N ASP A 91 27.44 -33.91 14.85
CA ASP A 91 26.59 -34.91 14.22
C ASP A 91 25.82 -34.37 13.00
N GLY A 92 25.93 -33.07 12.71
CA GLY A 92 25.31 -32.39 11.56
C GLY A 92 23.93 -31.79 11.85
N GLU A 93 23.45 -31.87 13.08
CA GLU A 93 22.22 -31.20 13.53
C GLU A 93 22.42 -29.67 13.60
N SER A 94 21.36 -28.90 13.38
CA SER A 94 21.43 -27.44 13.41
C SER A 94 21.70 -26.87 14.81
N TRP A 95 22.55 -25.85 14.88
CA TRP A 95 22.83 -25.03 16.07
C TRP A 95 22.55 -23.55 15.77
N ASN A 96 21.49 -23.28 15.02
CA ASN A 96 21.09 -21.94 14.61
C ASN A 96 19.72 -21.56 15.17
N PHE A 97 19.32 -20.29 15.01
CA PHE A 97 17.91 -19.94 15.06
C PHE A 97 17.13 -20.72 14.01
N GLU A 98 16.09 -21.42 14.44
CA GLU A 98 15.23 -22.22 13.58
C GLU A 98 13.78 -21.73 13.63
N PRO A 99 12.98 -21.94 12.58
CA PRO A 99 11.62 -21.43 12.53
C PRO A 99 10.69 -22.11 13.53
N VAL A 100 9.75 -21.34 14.05
CA VAL A 100 8.72 -21.82 14.98
C VAL A 100 7.45 -22.25 14.22
N PRO A 101 6.87 -23.43 14.54
CA PRO A 101 5.61 -23.88 13.94
C PRO A 101 4.44 -22.93 14.22
N GLY A 102 3.54 -22.78 13.23
CA GLY A 102 2.32 -21.96 13.36
C GLY A 102 2.38 -20.59 12.69
N TYR A 103 3.55 -20.22 12.15
CA TYR A 103 3.79 -18.96 11.44
C TYR A 103 4.05 -19.17 9.93
N ASN A 104 3.72 -20.36 9.43
CA ASN A 104 3.91 -20.71 8.03
C ASN A 104 2.79 -21.62 7.51
N ASN A 105 2.50 -21.51 6.20
CA ASN A 105 1.64 -22.48 5.53
C ASN A 105 2.46 -23.64 4.95
N ALA A 106 2.45 -24.79 5.62
CA ALA A 106 3.17 -25.98 5.15
C ALA A 106 2.70 -26.53 3.79
N SER A 107 1.50 -26.17 3.33
CA SER A 107 0.96 -26.56 2.02
C SER A 107 1.17 -25.51 0.93
N TYR A 108 1.61 -24.31 1.30
CA TYR A 108 1.84 -23.23 0.35
C TYR A 108 3.07 -23.54 -0.50
N LEU A 109 2.93 -23.28 -1.78
CA LEU A 109 3.98 -23.50 -2.76
C LEU A 109 3.98 -22.27 -3.65
N GLU A 110 4.90 -21.35 -3.36
CA GLU A 110 5.21 -20.20 -4.20
C GLU A 110 5.64 -20.71 -5.57
N GLU A 111 4.76 -20.56 -6.55
CA GLU A 111 5.02 -20.92 -7.93
C GLU A 111 5.97 -19.88 -8.54
N LEU A 112 7.08 -20.35 -9.11
CA LEU A 112 8.04 -19.51 -9.85
C LEU A 112 7.49 -19.09 -11.24
N ASP A 113 6.17 -19.02 -11.42
CA ASP A 113 5.56 -19.10 -12.73
C ASP A 113 5.55 -17.79 -13.52
N VAL A 114 6.11 -17.92 -14.72
CA VAL A 114 5.97 -17.06 -15.89
C VAL A 114 4.69 -17.50 -16.61
N ASP A 115 3.71 -16.62 -16.78
CA ASP A 115 2.54 -16.83 -17.65
C ASP A 115 1.54 -17.96 -17.24
N GLY A 116 1.50 -18.41 -15.97
CA GLY A 116 0.46 -19.30 -15.44
C GLY A 116 0.52 -20.77 -15.90
N VAL A 117 1.72 -21.29 -16.21
CA VAL A 117 1.97 -22.68 -16.58
C VAL A 117 2.93 -23.33 -15.57
N PRO A 118 2.48 -24.23 -14.67
CA PRO A 118 3.28 -24.73 -13.56
C PRO A 118 4.64 -25.27 -13.99
N THR A 119 5.71 -24.53 -13.70
CA THR A 119 7.11 -24.88 -13.98
C THR A 119 7.61 -26.08 -13.16
N GLY A 120 6.84 -26.47 -12.13
CA GLY A 120 7.17 -27.60 -11.25
C GLY A 120 8.25 -27.28 -10.20
N ASN A 121 8.85 -26.10 -10.26
CA ASN A 121 9.70 -25.56 -9.20
C ASN A 121 8.84 -24.72 -8.27
N LYS A 122 8.72 -25.17 -7.02
CA LYS A 122 7.86 -24.57 -5.99
C LYS A 122 8.73 -24.26 -4.79
N LYS A 123 8.81 -23.00 -4.37
CA LYS A 123 9.40 -22.62 -3.08
C LYS A 123 8.30 -22.72 -2.02
N VAL A 124 8.60 -23.16 -0.81
CA VAL A 124 7.65 -22.97 0.31
C VAL A 124 8.05 -21.63 0.92
N GLY A 125 7.18 -20.63 0.79
CA GLY A 125 7.48 -19.24 1.17
C GLY A 125 7.23 -18.92 2.64
N ILE A 126 7.77 -17.78 3.07
CA ILE A 126 7.42 -17.10 4.34
C ILE A 126 6.05 -16.43 4.16
N ALA A 127 5.31 -16.22 5.25
CA ALA A 127 4.06 -15.48 5.19
C ALA A 127 4.32 -14.02 4.78
N LYS A 128 3.55 -13.52 3.82
CA LYS A 128 3.66 -12.16 3.27
C LYS A 128 2.30 -11.48 3.15
N SER A 129 2.23 -10.20 3.47
CA SER A 129 0.99 -9.41 3.48
C SER A 129 0.28 -9.39 2.12
N THR A 130 1.05 -9.50 1.04
CA THR A 130 0.57 -9.45 -0.34
C THR A 130 0.06 -10.79 -0.90
N ASP A 131 0.19 -11.90 -0.14
CA ASP A 131 -0.31 -13.21 -0.58
C ASP A 131 -1.00 -13.98 0.57
N PRO A 132 -2.33 -13.91 0.63
CA PRO A 132 -3.12 -14.64 1.62
C PRO A 132 -2.93 -16.17 1.62
N ASN A 133 -2.43 -16.76 0.53
CA ASN A 133 -2.17 -18.21 0.49
C ASN A 133 -0.93 -18.60 1.29
N SER A 134 -0.04 -17.65 1.56
CA SER A 134 1.17 -17.87 2.36
C SER A 134 0.89 -17.99 3.86
N TRP A 135 -0.26 -17.50 4.32
CA TRP A 135 -0.64 -17.42 5.74
C TRP A 135 -1.00 -18.81 6.32
N PRO A 136 -0.73 -19.06 7.61
CA PRO A 136 -1.01 -20.35 8.23
C PRO A 136 -2.50 -20.69 8.14
N SER A 137 -2.84 -21.73 7.37
CA SER A 137 -4.24 -22.14 7.13
C SER A 137 -5.03 -22.54 8.39
N GLY A 138 -4.33 -22.85 9.49
CA GLY A 138 -4.93 -23.15 10.79
C GLY A 138 -5.16 -21.92 11.67
N GLY A 139 -4.72 -20.73 11.25
CA GLY A 139 -4.61 -19.53 12.09
C GLY A 139 -3.19 -19.33 12.63
N TRP A 140 -2.93 -18.11 13.11
CA TRP A 140 -1.68 -17.68 13.75
C TRP A 140 -1.60 -18.21 15.18
N ALA A 141 -0.47 -18.83 15.54
CA ALA A 141 -0.34 -19.56 16.80
C ALA A 141 -0.43 -18.66 18.05
N ASP A 142 0.13 -17.47 17.97
CA ASP A 142 0.07 -16.40 18.97
C ASP A 142 -1.34 -15.80 19.14
N LYS A 143 -2.20 -15.87 18.12
CA LYS A 143 -3.51 -15.21 18.15
C LYS A 143 -4.67 -16.11 18.61
N PHE A 144 -4.42 -17.33 19.07
CA PHE A 144 -5.49 -18.24 19.53
C PHE A 144 -6.17 -17.83 20.83
N GLU A 145 -5.56 -16.91 21.58
CA GLU A 145 -6.13 -16.37 22.82
C GLU A 145 -7.08 -15.18 22.58
N ASP A 146 -7.27 -14.77 21.32
CA ASP A 146 -8.29 -13.79 20.95
C ASP A 146 -9.70 -14.34 21.24
N ASP A 147 -10.44 -13.64 22.10
CA ASP A 147 -11.79 -14.04 22.51
C ASP A 147 -12.84 -13.91 21.40
N ASN A 148 -12.62 -13.00 20.44
CA ASN A 148 -13.53 -12.65 19.36
C ASN A 148 -13.27 -13.43 18.07
N ASP A 149 -12.00 -13.63 17.70
CA ASP A 149 -11.60 -14.43 16.52
C ASP A 149 -10.33 -15.27 16.75
N PRO A 150 -10.42 -16.38 17.52
CA PRO A 150 -9.28 -17.23 17.85
C PRO A 150 -8.45 -17.65 16.62
N GLY A 151 -7.20 -17.21 16.59
CA GLY A 151 -6.19 -17.56 15.59
C GLY A 151 -6.24 -16.71 14.32
N TRP A 152 -7.10 -15.69 14.22
CA TRP A 152 -7.15 -14.76 13.09
C TRP A 152 -7.18 -15.48 11.72
N ILE A 153 -8.02 -16.51 11.59
CA ILE A 153 -7.98 -17.42 10.45
C ILE A 153 -8.33 -16.67 9.16
N GLY A 154 -7.40 -16.68 8.20
CA GLY A 154 -7.59 -15.99 6.92
C GLY A 154 -7.48 -14.47 7.00
N SER A 155 -6.88 -13.94 8.08
CA SER A 155 -6.52 -12.53 8.24
C SER A 155 -5.00 -12.37 8.35
N TRP A 156 -4.50 -11.19 7.98
CA TRP A 156 -3.08 -10.83 8.15
C TRP A 156 -2.79 -10.50 9.62
N ASN A 157 -1.65 -11.02 10.14
CA ASN A 157 -1.10 -10.66 11.44
C ASN A 157 -0.19 -9.43 11.25
N GLY A 158 -0.82 -8.25 11.11
CA GLY A 158 -0.12 -6.99 10.89
C GLY A 158 0.54 -6.47 12.15
N PHE A 159 1.56 -5.62 11.99
CA PHE A 159 2.29 -4.99 13.09
C PHE A 159 1.37 -4.25 14.07
N PHE A 160 0.41 -3.46 13.55
CA PHE A 160 -0.60 -2.74 14.32
C PHE A 160 -1.93 -3.49 14.46
N GLY A 161 -1.93 -4.81 14.26
CA GLY A 161 -3.11 -5.64 14.47
C GLY A 161 -3.73 -6.23 13.20
N LYS A 162 -4.95 -6.73 13.36
CA LYS A 162 -5.58 -7.66 12.43
C LYS A 162 -5.98 -6.97 11.12
N ASN A 163 -5.45 -7.48 9.99
CA ASN A 163 -5.67 -6.89 8.66
C ASN A 163 -5.27 -5.40 8.55
N VAL A 164 -4.37 -4.94 9.42
CA VAL A 164 -3.75 -3.62 9.29
C VAL A 164 -2.52 -3.78 8.39
N PHE A 165 -2.61 -3.25 7.17
CA PHE A 165 -1.55 -3.33 6.16
C PHE A 165 -0.75 -2.02 6.17
N ASN A 166 0.37 -2.02 6.90
CA ASN A 166 1.18 -0.81 7.04
C ASN A 166 2.17 -0.59 5.90
N ALA A 167 2.91 -1.64 5.55
CA ALA A 167 3.84 -1.64 4.42
C ALA A 167 3.20 -2.15 3.12
N ASP A 168 3.70 -1.68 1.97
CA ASP A 168 3.32 -2.24 0.66
C ASP A 168 3.66 -3.74 0.58
N GLN A 169 4.73 -4.14 1.27
CA GLN A 169 5.01 -5.53 1.56
C GLN A 169 5.58 -5.68 2.97
N GLU A 170 4.98 -6.60 3.73
CA GLU A 170 5.41 -7.00 5.06
C GLU A 170 5.58 -8.53 5.07
N LEU A 171 6.71 -9.00 5.61
CA LEU A 171 6.97 -10.41 5.88
C LEU A 171 6.89 -10.66 7.39
N PHE A 172 6.38 -11.81 7.80
CA PHE A 172 6.26 -12.14 9.22
C PHE A 172 6.60 -13.61 9.51
N TYR A 173 7.42 -13.85 10.53
CA TYR A 173 7.73 -15.19 11.05
C TYR A 173 8.29 -15.13 12.48
N LYS A 174 8.30 -16.28 13.16
CA LYS A 174 9.04 -16.48 14.42
C LYS A 174 10.14 -17.52 14.29
N MET A 175 11.19 -17.36 15.08
CA MET A 175 12.34 -18.28 15.17
C MET A 175 12.80 -18.45 16.62
N GLY A 176 13.44 -19.57 16.96
CA GLY A 176 13.95 -19.87 18.30
C GLY A 176 15.27 -20.63 18.26
N ASP A 177 16.01 -20.59 19.37
CA ASP A 177 17.37 -21.14 19.53
C ASP A 177 17.44 -22.52 20.24
N ASP A 178 16.28 -23.11 20.56
CA ASP A 178 16.18 -24.22 21.51
C ASP A 178 16.89 -25.51 21.10
N LEU A 179 17.28 -25.64 19.82
CA LEU A 179 18.03 -26.78 19.29
C LEU A 179 19.55 -26.69 19.57
N TYR A 180 20.05 -25.56 20.09
CA TYR A 180 21.47 -25.35 20.37
C TYR A 180 21.96 -26.15 21.60
N ASP A 181 22.37 -27.40 21.40
CA ASP A 181 22.74 -28.30 22.51
C ASP A 181 24.21 -28.21 22.97
N ARG A 182 25.06 -27.38 22.33
CA ARG A 182 26.51 -27.29 22.59
C ARG A 182 26.86 -27.03 24.06
N LYS A 183 25.99 -26.30 24.77
CA LYS A 183 26.21 -25.84 26.17
C LYS A 183 25.24 -26.45 27.18
N LEU A 184 24.34 -27.34 26.76
CA LEU A 184 23.27 -27.90 27.58
C LEU A 184 23.77 -28.63 28.84
N GLY A 185 25.01 -29.12 28.82
CA GLY A 185 25.65 -29.75 29.98
C GLY A 185 26.24 -28.79 31.03
N ILE A 186 26.27 -27.49 30.75
CA ILE A 186 26.87 -26.43 31.57
C ILE A 186 25.84 -25.35 31.92
N PHE A 187 24.99 -25.00 30.97
CA PHE A 187 23.95 -23.98 31.08
C PHE A 187 22.61 -24.54 30.63
N GLN A 188 21.55 -24.15 31.34
CA GLN A 188 20.17 -24.51 31.04
C GLN A 188 19.35 -23.22 31.09
N PRO A 189 18.88 -22.70 29.94
CA PRO A 189 18.15 -21.44 29.90
C PRO A 189 16.79 -21.52 30.58
N ASP A 190 16.15 -22.70 30.52
CA ASP A 190 14.82 -22.95 31.08
C ASP A 190 14.85 -24.10 32.09
N SER A 191 14.54 -23.78 33.35
CA SER A 191 14.48 -24.75 34.44
C SER A 191 13.24 -25.65 34.38
N THR A 192 12.24 -25.30 33.58
CA THR A 192 11.00 -26.07 33.37
C THR A 192 11.12 -27.08 32.22
N ASP A 193 12.03 -26.83 31.25
CA ASP A 193 12.35 -27.72 30.14
C ASP A 193 13.88 -27.89 29.97
N LEU A 194 14.42 -28.90 30.63
CA LEU A 194 15.86 -29.21 30.60
C LEU A 194 16.38 -29.75 29.25
N THR A 195 15.51 -29.90 28.25
CA THR A 195 15.91 -30.29 26.89
C THR A 195 16.20 -29.10 25.99
N ARG A 196 15.83 -27.90 26.42
CA ARG A 196 16.04 -26.63 25.71
C ARG A 196 17.51 -26.20 25.79
N GLY A 197 18.14 -26.06 24.64
CA GLY A 197 19.46 -25.47 24.46
C GLY A 197 19.42 -23.96 24.23
N GLY A 198 20.55 -23.39 23.80
CA GLY A 198 20.67 -21.97 23.46
C GLY A 198 20.73 -21.04 24.67
N LEU A 199 20.42 -19.76 24.42
CA LEU A 199 20.14 -18.72 25.41
C LEU A 199 18.69 -18.75 25.91
N GLY A 200 17.79 -19.44 25.21
CA GLY A 200 16.36 -19.45 25.53
C GLY A 200 15.59 -18.32 24.85
N ILE A 201 16.09 -17.83 23.72
CA ILE A 201 15.55 -16.69 23.00
C ILE A 201 14.51 -17.12 21.97
N LEU A 202 13.41 -16.37 21.92
CA LEU A 202 12.41 -16.43 20.87
C LEU A 202 12.45 -15.10 20.09
N GLY A 203 12.66 -15.15 18.79
CA GLY A 203 12.65 -13.98 17.91
C GLY A 203 11.36 -13.91 17.09
N GLU A 204 10.68 -12.77 17.13
CA GLU A 204 9.62 -12.39 16.20
C GLU A 204 10.17 -11.40 15.19
N VAL A 205 10.11 -11.74 13.89
CA VAL A 205 10.77 -10.94 12.84
C VAL A 205 9.76 -10.41 11.84
N ARG A 206 9.88 -9.12 11.54
CA ARG A 206 9.17 -8.42 10.46
C ARG A 206 10.16 -7.78 9.50
N ILE A 207 9.85 -7.84 8.22
CA ILE A 207 10.61 -7.16 7.17
C ILE A 207 9.64 -6.35 6.32
N MET A 208 9.90 -5.06 6.22
CA MET A 208 8.97 -4.09 5.62
C MET A 208 9.63 -3.30 4.49
N SER A 209 8.84 -3.02 3.46
CA SER A 209 9.23 -2.18 2.33
C SER A 209 8.03 -1.42 1.77
N TRP A 210 8.29 -0.23 1.26
CA TRP A 210 7.26 0.67 0.73
C TRP A 210 7.72 1.29 -0.59
N SER A 211 6.76 1.52 -1.47
CA SER A 211 6.93 2.11 -2.79
C SER A 211 7.04 3.64 -2.78
N GLN A 212 6.77 4.27 -1.64
CA GLN A 212 6.93 5.72 -1.44
C GLN A 212 8.36 6.14 -1.77
N ILE A 213 8.50 7.14 -2.63
CA ILE A 213 9.77 7.45 -3.30
C ILE A 213 10.87 7.98 -2.39
N LEU A 214 10.54 8.43 -1.19
CA LEU A 214 11.52 8.92 -0.21
C LEU A 214 12.22 7.78 0.54
N ILE A 215 11.66 6.57 0.53
CA ILE A 215 12.17 5.41 1.28
C ILE A 215 12.10 4.11 0.45
N ASN A 216 11.85 4.20 -0.86
CA ASN A 216 11.72 3.04 -1.74
C ASN A 216 13.05 2.33 -2.02
N ASP A 217 14.16 2.92 -1.55
CA ASP A 217 15.51 2.40 -1.60
C ASP A 217 15.98 1.85 -0.24
N VAL A 218 15.04 1.62 0.70
CA VAL A 218 15.29 1.14 2.06
C VAL A 218 14.52 -0.14 2.35
N VAL A 219 15.14 -1.11 3.03
CA VAL A 219 14.47 -2.30 3.59
C VAL A 219 14.63 -2.29 5.10
N PHE A 220 13.51 -2.34 5.82
CA PHE A 220 13.49 -2.32 7.28
C PHE A 220 13.37 -3.74 7.81
N VAL A 221 14.16 -4.07 8.82
CA VAL A 221 14.12 -5.36 9.52
C VAL A 221 13.92 -5.07 11.00
N ILE A 222 12.81 -5.56 11.55
CA ILE A 222 12.42 -5.37 12.95
C ILE A 222 12.40 -6.75 13.60
N THR A 223 13.11 -6.90 14.70
CA THR A 223 13.12 -8.16 15.47
C THR A 223 12.84 -7.90 16.93
N ASN A 224 11.77 -8.49 17.46
CA ASN A 224 11.51 -8.55 18.89
C ASN A 224 12.10 -9.86 19.43
N TYR A 225 13.12 -9.77 20.27
CA TYR A 225 13.71 -10.90 20.97
C TYR A 225 13.11 -10.99 22.37
N GLN A 226 12.57 -12.15 22.72
CA GLN A 226 12.04 -12.44 24.05
C GLN A 226 12.93 -13.46 24.77
N ASN A 227 13.25 -13.19 26.04
CA ASN A 227 13.82 -14.20 26.94
C ASN A 227 12.70 -15.12 27.42
N ASP A 228 12.37 -16.12 26.59
CA ASP A 228 11.35 -17.12 26.87
C ASP A 228 11.84 -18.21 27.85
N GLY A 229 12.99 -18.00 28.51
CA GLY A 229 13.59 -18.89 29.50
C GLY A 229 13.10 -18.62 30.95
N THR A 230 13.87 -19.16 31.90
CA THR A 230 13.69 -18.84 33.34
C THR A 230 14.98 -18.33 33.98
N THR A 231 15.94 -17.92 33.16
CA THR A 231 17.27 -17.50 33.60
C THR A 231 17.52 -16.10 33.07
N ASP A 232 17.85 -15.20 33.99
CA ASP A 232 18.15 -13.81 33.66
C ASP A 232 19.51 -13.74 32.93
N ILE A 233 19.60 -12.88 31.92
CA ILE A 233 20.78 -12.70 31.09
C ILE A 233 21.30 -11.27 31.34
N GLY A 234 22.20 -11.11 32.31
CA GLY A 234 22.69 -9.77 32.67
C GLY A 234 23.69 -9.15 31.69
N LYS A 235 24.06 -9.82 30.59
CA LYS A 235 25.00 -9.26 29.60
C LYS A 235 24.80 -9.86 28.22
N MET A 236 24.07 -9.15 27.37
CA MET A 236 23.72 -9.54 26.01
C MET A 236 24.17 -8.47 25.00
N SER A 237 24.39 -8.85 23.74
CA SER A 237 24.67 -7.90 22.65
C SER A 237 24.20 -8.48 21.31
N PHE A 238 23.88 -7.59 20.38
CA PHE A 238 23.51 -7.92 19.01
C PHE A 238 24.61 -7.51 18.04
N THR A 239 24.77 -8.27 16.96
CA THR A 239 25.72 -7.92 15.90
C THR A 239 25.09 -8.20 14.54
N ILE A 240 25.17 -7.23 13.63
CA ILE A 240 24.87 -7.43 12.23
C ILE A 240 26.17 -7.69 11.46
N TRP A 241 26.14 -8.71 10.62
CA TRP A 241 27.14 -8.98 9.60
C TRP A 241 26.63 -8.56 8.23
N LEU A 242 27.41 -7.73 7.55
CA LEU A 242 27.23 -7.34 6.17
C LEU A 242 28.32 -8.01 5.34
N ALA A 243 27.92 -8.88 4.42
CA ALA A 243 28.84 -9.54 3.49
C ALA A 243 28.90 -8.81 2.15
N ASP A 244 30.11 -8.53 1.68
CA ASP A 244 30.36 -7.68 0.51
C ASP A 244 30.11 -8.40 -0.83
N VAL A 245 29.61 -7.66 -1.83
CA VAL A 245 29.50 -8.07 -3.24
C VAL A 245 29.39 -6.88 -4.21
N ILE A 246 29.69 -5.64 -3.77
CA ILE A 246 29.42 -4.45 -4.59
C ILE A 246 30.19 -4.55 -5.92
N GLY A 247 29.50 -4.24 -7.03
CA GLY A 247 30.15 -4.13 -8.34
C GLY A 247 30.57 -5.45 -8.99
N ASN A 248 30.28 -6.61 -8.37
CA ASN A 248 30.69 -7.95 -8.85
C ASN A 248 32.22 -8.02 -9.13
N ASN A 249 32.97 -7.12 -8.51
CA ASN A 249 34.41 -7.00 -8.48
C ASN A 249 34.80 -7.07 -6.99
N THR A 250 36.00 -7.55 -6.66
CA THR A 250 36.29 -7.96 -5.26
C THR A 250 37.58 -7.35 -4.70
N GLN A 251 38.00 -6.18 -5.19
CA GLN A 251 39.37 -5.71 -4.96
C GLN A 251 39.51 -4.24 -4.53
N ASN A 252 38.43 -3.47 -4.38
CA ASN A 252 38.52 -2.00 -4.26
C ASN A 252 37.37 -1.34 -3.45
N ASP A 253 36.54 -2.10 -2.76
CA ASP A 253 35.44 -1.58 -1.96
C ASP A 253 35.95 -0.85 -0.70
N ARG A 254 35.35 0.31 -0.44
CA ARG A 254 35.64 1.14 0.71
C ARG A 254 34.60 0.90 1.78
N MET A 255 35.04 0.90 3.02
CA MET A 255 34.19 0.70 4.18
C MET A 255 34.35 1.86 5.12
N ASN A 256 33.23 2.37 5.63
CA ASN A 256 33.22 3.46 6.58
C ASN A 256 32.14 3.23 7.64
N TYR A 257 32.22 4.01 8.72
CA TYR A 257 31.17 4.07 9.72
C TYR A 257 31.03 5.50 10.24
N ASP A 258 29.83 5.83 10.67
CA ASP A 258 29.44 7.11 11.24
C ASP A 258 28.63 6.88 12.51
N LEU A 259 29.29 7.09 13.65
CA LEU A 259 28.70 6.90 14.98
C LEU A 259 27.67 7.98 15.33
N LEU A 260 27.60 9.10 14.58
CA LEU A 260 26.57 10.12 14.81
C LEU A 260 25.23 9.74 14.19
N ASN A 261 25.26 8.86 13.19
CA ASN A 261 24.09 8.43 12.42
C ASN A 261 23.85 6.92 12.56
N ASP A 262 24.54 6.25 13.50
CA ASP A 262 24.56 4.79 13.68
C ASP A 262 24.62 4.01 12.38
N LEU A 263 25.51 4.46 11.48
CA LEU A 263 25.55 4.03 10.09
C LEU A 263 26.88 3.36 9.78
N ALA A 264 26.82 2.18 9.19
CA ALA A 264 27.97 1.46 8.65
C ALA A 264 27.81 1.32 7.13
N THR A 265 28.77 1.80 6.33
CA THR A 265 28.64 1.91 4.87
C THR A 265 29.71 1.13 4.11
N MET A 266 29.33 0.70 2.90
CA MET A 266 30.22 0.14 1.88
C MET A 266 29.99 0.87 0.54
N ASP A 267 31.06 1.26 -0.15
CA ASP A 267 31.02 1.92 -1.46
C ASP A 267 32.06 1.37 -2.45
N ASP A 268 31.68 1.21 -3.72
CA ASP A 268 32.63 0.86 -4.79
C ASP A 268 33.37 2.12 -5.27
N ASP A 269 34.68 2.02 -5.44
CA ASP A 269 35.48 3.13 -5.93
C ASP A 269 35.33 3.37 -7.45
N GLU A 270 34.72 2.44 -8.19
CA GLU A 270 34.35 2.59 -9.60
C GLU A 270 33.00 3.32 -9.76
N GLN A 271 33.00 4.38 -10.58
CA GLN A 271 31.81 5.19 -10.86
C GLN A 271 30.65 4.36 -11.44
N GLY A 272 29.52 4.32 -10.72
CA GLY A 272 28.21 3.90 -11.25
C GLY A 272 27.67 2.55 -10.77
N TRP A 273 28.24 1.95 -9.72
CA TRP A 273 27.68 0.74 -9.10
C TRP A 273 26.78 1.01 -7.89
N GLY A 274 27.02 2.11 -7.16
CA GLY A 274 26.21 2.55 -6.03
C GLY A 274 26.91 2.40 -4.68
N SER A 275 26.17 2.59 -3.60
CA SER A 275 26.62 2.48 -2.20
C SER A 275 25.51 1.87 -1.35
N VAL A 276 25.91 1.24 -0.25
CA VAL A 276 24.98 0.65 0.73
C VAL A 276 25.37 1.04 2.14
N GLY A 277 24.37 1.25 2.98
CA GLY A 277 24.50 1.47 4.40
C GLY A 277 23.60 0.50 5.18
N VAL A 278 24.06 0.12 6.38
CA VAL A 278 23.17 -0.42 7.41
C VAL A 278 23.15 0.57 8.56
N ALA A 279 21.96 1.06 8.88
CA ALA A 279 21.72 1.93 10.01
C ALA A 279 21.00 1.15 11.11
N PHE A 280 21.47 1.26 12.35
CA PHE A 280 20.61 0.93 13.49
C PHE A 280 19.57 2.04 13.59
N LEU A 281 18.31 1.64 13.62
CA LEU A 281 17.19 2.54 13.86
C LEU A 281 16.68 2.42 15.30
N GLU A 282 16.92 1.25 15.90
CA GLU A 282 16.61 0.93 17.28
C GLU A 282 17.55 -0.14 17.78
N THR A 283 18.04 0.05 19.00
CA THR A 283 18.73 -0.97 19.78
C THR A 283 18.12 -1.01 21.16
N PRO A 284 18.19 -2.15 21.87
CA PRO A 284 17.78 -2.17 23.28
C PRO A 284 18.54 -1.13 24.08
N GLY A 285 17.88 -0.54 25.08
CA GLY A 285 18.51 0.35 26.06
C GLY A 285 19.25 -0.40 27.15
N ASN A 286 19.89 0.33 28.06
CA ASN A 286 20.54 -0.25 29.22
C ASN A 286 20.10 0.43 30.52
N ASN A 287 19.08 -0.13 31.16
CA ASN A 287 18.47 0.46 32.34
C ASN A 287 19.27 0.44 33.64
N GLU A 288 20.52 -0.04 33.59
CA GLU A 288 21.38 -0.14 34.75
C GLU A 288 22.53 0.89 34.72
N ASP A 289 22.83 1.52 33.58
CA ASP A 289 24.01 2.37 33.41
C ASP A 289 23.78 3.87 33.61
N ARG A 290 22.51 4.33 33.61
CA ARG A 290 22.07 5.72 33.77
C ARG A 290 22.46 6.65 32.63
N ILE A 291 22.86 6.14 31.49
CA ILE A 291 23.33 6.92 30.35
C ILE A 291 22.18 7.05 29.36
N ASP A 292 21.97 8.26 28.86
CA ASP A 292 20.96 8.56 27.83
C ASP A 292 21.66 8.47 26.48
N ASN A 293 21.75 7.28 25.91
CA ASN A 293 22.69 6.95 24.86
C ASN A 293 22.38 7.64 23.52
N ASP A 294 21.12 7.86 23.20
CA ASP A 294 20.65 8.55 22.00
C ASP A 294 20.13 9.97 22.23
N GLY A 295 20.02 10.41 23.49
CA GLY A 295 19.84 11.81 23.86
C GLY A 295 18.40 12.30 23.73
N ASP A 296 17.44 11.40 23.88
CA ASP A 296 16.01 11.69 23.85
C ASP A 296 15.40 11.91 25.25
N GLY A 297 16.15 11.64 26.31
CA GLY A 297 15.81 11.96 27.70
C GLY A 297 15.77 13.45 28.04
N GLU A 298 15.40 13.75 29.29
CA GLU A 298 15.35 15.12 29.80
C GLU A 298 16.73 15.82 29.80
N VAL A 299 16.71 17.16 29.90
CA VAL A 299 17.94 17.97 29.81
C VAL A 299 18.87 17.70 31.00
N GLY A 300 19.79 16.75 30.86
CA GLY A 300 20.70 16.34 31.92
C GLY A 300 22.14 16.91 31.84
N PRO A 301 22.99 16.54 32.81
CA PRO A 301 24.44 16.70 32.72
C PRO A 301 25.06 15.72 31.72
N ILE A 302 26.16 16.14 31.05
CA ILE A 302 26.83 15.36 30.00
C ILE A 302 28.00 14.54 30.56
N VAL A 303 28.20 13.32 30.05
CA VAL A 303 29.35 12.46 30.39
C VAL A 303 30.67 13.13 29.99
N THR A 304 31.66 13.12 30.90
CA THR A 304 32.93 13.84 30.73
C THR A 304 34.15 12.93 30.66
N GLU A 305 35.27 13.42 30.08
CA GLU A 305 36.54 12.68 30.05
C GLU A 305 37.02 12.27 31.47
N SER A 306 36.65 13.01 32.52
CA SER A 306 36.97 12.65 33.90
C SER A 306 36.23 11.42 34.42
N MET A 307 35.00 11.18 33.94
CA MET A 307 34.19 10.03 34.33
C MET A 307 34.82 8.74 33.83
N LEU A 308 35.38 8.73 32.62
CA LEU A 308 36.07 7.56 32.05
C LEU A 308 37.35 7.12 32.82
N VAL A 309 37.83 7.90 33.79
CA VAL A 309 39.13 7.66 34.44
C VAL A 309 39.02 6.60 35.53
N GLY A 310 39.50 5.40 35.23
CA GLY A 310 39.52 4.27 36.17
C GLY A 310 38.66 3.11 35.70
N GLU A 311 37.89 3.33 34.64
CA GLU A 311 36.96 2.37 34.05
C GLU A 311 37.64 1.27 33.23
N ILE A 312 37.11 0.04 33.34
CA ILE A 312 37.47 -1.10 32.49
C ILE A 312 36.30 -1.40 31.58
N ARG A 313 36.35 -0.79 30.39
CA ARG A 313 35.35 -0.93 29.32
C ARG A 313 34.81 -2.35 29.15
N GLY A 314 33.49 -2.44 29.04
CA GLY A 314 32.78 -3.63 28.63
C GLY A 314 32.87 -4.77 29.66
N ASN A 315 33.02 -4.45 30.95
CA ASN A 315 32.99 -5.43 32.02
C ASN A 315 31.64 -5.45 32.80
N TYR A 316 30.75 -4.52 32.49
CA TYR A 316 29.40 -4.33 33.05
C TYR A 316 29.42 -4.03 34.56
N ILE A 317 30.42 -3.25 35.01
CA ILE A 317 30.64 -2.90 36.40
C ILE A 317 31.13 -1.44 36.47
N ASP A 318 30.52 -0.61 37.33
CA ASP A 318 31.07 0.70 37.71
C ASP A 318 32.42 0.54 38.46
N ASP A 319 33.54 0.55 37.74
CA ASP A 319 34.87 0.30 38.30
C ASP A 319 35.42 1.50 39.08
N ASN A 320 35.09 2.71 38.62
CA ASN A 320 35.62 3.95 39.16
C ASN A 320 34.70 4.56 40.25
N GLY A 321 33.52 3.98 40.44
CA GLY A 321 32.56 4.30 41.47
C GLY A 321 31.82 5.60 41.22
N ASN A 322 31.70 6.09 39.98
CA ASN A 322 30.99 7.33 39.65
C ASN A 322 29.48 7.14 39.50
N GLY A 323 29.02 5.89 39.36
CA GLY A 323 27.61 5.53 39.17
C GLY A 323 27.16 5.34 37.75
N LEU A 324 28.04 5.54 36.78
CA LEU A 324 27.83 5.12 35.40
C LEU A 324 28.46 3.73 35.25
N ILE A 325 27.93 2.92 34.32
CA ILE A 325 28.46 1.58 34.05
C ILE A 325 29.07 1.58 32.65
N ASP A 326 30.29 1.07 32.52
CA ASP A 326 30.96 0.83 31.24
C ASP A 326 31.11 2.08 30.35
N GLU A 327 31.11 3.29 30.92
CA GLU A 327 31.16 4.50 30.10
C GLU A 327 32.43 4.58 29.27
N ASP A 328 32.29 4.99 28.00
CA ASP A 328 33.42 5.02 27.08
C ASP A 328 33.54 6.32 26.27
N THR A 329 34.50 6.30 25.35
CA THR A 329 34.77 7.40 24.43
C THR A 329 33.63 7.77 23.48
N THR A 330 32.63 6.91 23.28
CA THR A 330 31.39 7.23 22.53
C THR A 330 30.47 8.14 23.31
N HIS A 331 30.48 8.08 24.65
CA HIS A 331 29.60 8.86 25.52
C HIS A 331 30.08 10.32 25.73
N ILE A 332 31.35 10.60 25.43
CA ILE A 332 31.89 11.97 25.55
C ILE A 332 31.84 12.72 24.22
N ALA A 333 31.90 14.06 24.27
CA ALA A 333 31.97 14.88 23.06
C ALA A 333 33.10 14.44 22.10
N PHE A 334 32.76 14.18 20.84
CA PHE A 334 33.72 13.85 19.77
C PHE A 334 33.38 14.56 18.46
N SER A 335 34.39 14.76 17.61
CA SER A 335 34.20 15.29 16.25
C SER A 335 34.48 14.21 15.21
N SER A 336 33.55 14.03 14.28
CA SER A 336 33.63 13.13 13.13
C SER A 336 33.71 13.94 11.82
N SER A 337 33.72 13.25 10.67
CA SER A 337 33.57 13.89 9.36
C SER A 337 32.16 14.39 9.08
N SER A 338 31.15 13.83 9.76
CA SER A 338 29.73 14.14 9.63
C SER A 338 29.27 15.26 10.58
N GLY A 339 29.97 15.48 11.71
CA GLY A 339 29.57 16.51 12.66
C GLY A 339 30.42 16.56 13.93
N THR A 340 29.85 17.13 14.98
CA THR A 340 30.40 17.07 16.34
C THR A 340 29.28 16.65 17.26
N ALA A 341 29.45 15.49 17.90
CA ALA A 341 28.60 15.05 19.00
C ALA A 341 28.99 15.84 20.25
N GLU A 342 28.02 16.36 20.99
CA GLU A 342 28.24 17.14 22.22
C GLU A 342 28.53 16.25 23.45
N GLY A 343 28.41 14.92 23.28
CA GLY A 343 28.41 13.93 24.35
C GLY A 343 26.97 13.59 24.75
N VAL A 344 26.80 12.46 25.43
CA VAL A 344 25.50 11.98 25.89
C VAL A 344 25.22 12.42 27.33
N THR A 345 23.95 12.53 27.66
CA THR A 345 23.43 12.89 28.99
C THR A 345 23.45 11.66 29.93
N TYR A 346 23.27 11.90 31.23
CA TYR A 346 23.11 10.82 32.20
C TYR A 346 22.18 11.24 33.34
N ALA A 347 21.46 10.28 33.92
CA ALA A 347 20.50 10.50 34.99
C ALA A 347 21.20 10.87 36.33
N ASP A 348 21.04 12.10 36.78
CA ASP A 348 21.56 12.62 38.06
C ASP A 348 20.51 12.71 39.18
N ARG A 349 19.24 12.48 38.83
CA ARG A 349 17.98 12.52 39.57
C ARG A 349 17.55 13.91 40.04
N ILE A 350 17.91 14.94 39.30
CA ILE A 350 17.62 16.35 39.56
C ILE A 350 16.82 16.94 38.39
N ASP A 351 15.75 17.65 38.71
CA ASP A 351 14.97 18.42 37.72
C ASP A 351 15.80 19.60 37.20
N ASN A 352 16.48 19.39 36.08
CA ASN A 352 17.40 20.34 35.48
C ASN A 352 16.72 21.42 34.62
N ASP A 353 15.45 21.23 34.22
CA ASP A 353 14.74 22.14 33.30
C ASP A 353 13.58 22.92 33.98
N GLY A 354 13.16 22.49 35.17
CA GLY A 354 12.15 23.10 36.02
C GLY A 354 10.71 22.67 35.71
N ASN A 355 10.48 21.56 35.02
CA ASN A 355 9.16 20.99 34.71
C ASN A 355 8.68 19.98 35.76
N GLY A 356 9.54 19.55 36.68
CA GLY A 356 9.26 18.45 37.58
C GLY A 356 8.11 18.65 38.55
N GLU A 357 7.72 17.51 39.15
CA GLU A 357 6.56 17.35 40.00
C GLU A 357 6.42 18.48 41.04
N ALA A 358 5.16 18.91 41.20
CA ALA A 358 4.87 20.01 42.09
C ALA A 358 5.02 19.61 43.57
N ASN A 359 5.82 20.41 44.30
CA ASN A 359 6.10 20.29 45.73
C ASN A 359 7.19 19.27 46.10
N SER A 360 7.86 18.70 45.12
CA SER A 360 8.98 17.79 45.36
C SER A 360 10.14 18.46 46.08
N PRO A 361 10.92 17.69 46.86
CA PRO A 361 11.92 18.26 47.74
C PRO A 361 13.03 18.91 46.93
N LEU A 362 13.57 20.01 47.47
CA LEU A 362 14.55 20.84 46.75
C LEU A 362 15.97 20.61 47.27
N ILE A 363 16.94 20.62 46.35
CA ILE A 363 18.36 20.61 46.69
C ILE A 363 18.69 21.81 47.58
N THR A 364 19.24 21.55 48.78
CA THR A 364 19.60 22.59 49.74
C THR A 364 21.12 22.80 49.81
N SER A 365 21.57 23.99 50.23
CA SER A 365 22.99 24.21 50.54
C SER A 365 23.56 23.30 51.64
N THR A 366 22.71 22.61 52.41
CA THR A 366 23.16 21.54 53.33
C THR A 366 23.52 20.27 52.54
N MET A 367 22.72 19.87 51.57
CA MET A 367 22.97 18.70 50.71
C MET A 367 24.25 18.91 49.89
N ILE A 368 24.42 20.07 49.26
CA ILE A 368 25.64 20.45 48.51
C ILE A 368 26.88 20.35 49.42
N SER A 369 26.80 20.88 50.65
CA SER A 369 27.90 20.75 51.61
C SER A 369 28.18 19.30 52.01
N GLN A 370 27.17 18.43 52.06
CA GLN A 370 27.33 17.01 52.38
C GLN A 370 27.98 16.26 51.20
N ALA A 371 27.45 16.44 49.99
CA ALA A 371 27.98 15.89 48.74
C ALA A 371 29.46 16.28 48.51
N SER A 372 29.87 17.49 48.89
CA SER A 372 31.23 18.00 48.68
C SER A 372 32.37 17.12 49.22
N ILE A 373 32.09 16.25 50.21
CA ILE A 373 33.08 15.33 50.81
C ILE A 373 33.27 14.05 49.99
N ASP A 374 32.37 13.75 49.06
CA ASP A 374 32.48 12.68 48.08
C ASP A 374 33.29 13.16 46.87
N VAL A 375 34.01 12.24 46.22
CA VAL A 375 34.82 12.55 45.04
C VAL A 375 33.95 12.86 43.83
N TRP A 376 32.80 12.21 43.71
CA TRP A 376 31.80 12.36 42.64
C TRP A 376 30.60 13.21 43.06
N LYS A 377 30.70 13.92 44.20
CA LYS A 377 29.63 14.79 44.73
C LYS A 377 28.26 14.11 44.85
N ARG A 378 28.26 12.81 45.15
CA ARG A 378 27.02 12.05 45.35
C ARG A 378 26.32 12.41 46.65
N TRP A 379 24.99 12.38 46.64
CA TRP A 379 24.18 12.56 47.85
C TRP A 379 23.20 11.41 48.05
N PRO A 380 23.16 10.78 49.25
CA PRO A 380 24.14 10.85 50.35
C PRO A 380 25.59 10.44 49.96
N PRO A 381 26.62 11.03 50.61
CA PRO A 381 28.02 10.79 50.23
C PRO A 381 28.56 9.41 50.65
N ASN A 382 29.44 8.84 49.83
CA ASN A 382 30.10 7.53 49.96
C ASN A 382 29.13 6.32 50.07
N PRO A 383 28.25 6.11 49.09
CA PRO A 383 27.16 5.12 49.17
C PRO A 383 27.64 3.67 49.37
N ALA A 384 28.82 3.29 48.85
CA ALA A 384 29.41 1.97 49.08
C ALA A 384 29.68 1.64 50.56
N GLY A 385 29.83 2.67 51.41
CA GLY A 385 30.03 2.53 52.85
C GLY A 385 28.76 2.67 53.68
N ASP A 386 27.64 3.01 53.06
CA ASP A 386 26.35 3.25 53.72
C ASP A 386 25.51 1.96 53.70
N PRO A 387 25.15 1.37 54.86
CA PRO A 387 24.38 0.13 54.90
C PRO A 387 22.97 0.22 54.32
N LEU A 388 22.40 1.43 54.23
CA LEU A 388 21.06 1.66 53.69
C LEU A 388 21.12 1.75 52.15
N GLN A 389 22.12 2.46 51.62
CA GLN A 389 22.39 2.49 50.17
C GLN A 389 22.97 1.19 49.63
N ASN A 390 23.88 0.56 50.38
CA ASN A 390 24.63 -0.61 49.96
C ASN A 390 25.26 -0.48 48.56
N GLY A 391 25.81 0.70 48.25
CA GLY A 391 26.36 1.03 46.93
C GLY A 391 25.41 1.80 46.02
N ALA A 392 24.09 1.79 46.26
CA ALA A 392 23.13 2.54 45.45
C ALA A 392 23.41 4.05 45.50
N ILE A 393 23.48 4.65 44.32
CA ILE A 393 23.66 6.09 44.16
C ILE A 393 22.28 6.70 44.01
N HIS A 394 22.01 7.76 44.75
CA HIS A 394 20.78 8.49 44.57
C HIS A 394 21.04 9.67 43.65
N LEU A 395 21.53 10.79 44.19
CA LEU A 395 21.90 11.94 43.38
C LEU A 395 23.37 11.89 43.01
N LEU A 396 23.68 12.29 41.77
CA LEU A 396 25.03 12.37 41.23
C LEU A 396 25.41 13.84 40.95
N LEU A 397 26.69 14.18 41.08
CA LEU A 397 27.21 15.52 40.79
C LEU A 397 26.47 16.73 41.43
N VAL A 398 26.02 16.61 42.69
CA VAL A 398 25.34 17.71 43.40
C VAL A 398 26.30 18.88 43.73
N GLU A 399 26.18 19.99 43.00
CA GLU A 399 27.04 21.18 43.03
C GLU A 399 26.28 22.48 43.41
N GLU A 400 26.96 23.63 43.34
CA GLU A 400 26.37 24.93 43.71
C GLU A 400 25.26 25.38 42.75
N ASP A 401 25.29 24.94 41.50
CA ASP A 401 24.35 25.36 40.46
C ASP A 401 23.00 24.63 40.56
N ASP A 402 22.92 23.53 41.34
CA ASP A 402 21.69 22.76 41.55
C ASP A 402 20.82 23.28 42.70
N GLU A 403 21.27 24.31 43.44
CA GLU A 403 20.55 24.80 44.61
C GLU A 403 19.14 25.31 44.25
N GLY A 404 18.13 24.61 44.75
CA GLY A 404 16.73 24.95 44.56
C GLY A 404 16.01 24.23 43.42
N PHE A 405 16.67 23.31 42.72
CA PHE A 405 16.01 22.33 41.84
C PHE A 405 15.37 21.21 42.64
N ALA A 406 14.29 20.65 42.10
CA ALA A 406 13.63 19.47 42.65
C ALA A 406 14.49 18.21 42.42
N PHE A 407 14.30 17.18 43.23
CA PHE A 407 14.99 15.91 43.04
C PHE A 407 14.07 14.74 43.41
N LYS A 408 14.33 13.58 42.79
CA LYS A 408 13.50 12.38 42.87
C LYS A 408 13.47 11.82 44.30
N ASP A 409 12.33 11.73 44.97
CA ASP A 409 12.25 11.22 46.35
C ASP A 409 11.45 9.92 46.51
N PHE A 410 10.85 9.43 45.41
CA PHE A 410 10.02 8.24 45.29
C PHE A 410 8.64 8.39 45.96
N ILE A 411 8.10 9.61 46.03
CA ILE A 411 6.82 9.95 46.67
C ILE A 411 6.00 10.87 45.76
N ASP A 412 4.74 10.53 45.53
CA ASP A 412 3.77 11.41 44.85
C ASP A 412 3.41 12.63 45.73
N ASN A 413 4.05 13.75 45.45
CA ASN A 413 3.94 15.03 46.14
C ASN A 413 2.77 15.91 45.64
N ASP A 414 2.18 15.62 44.48
CA ASP A 414 1.11 16.43 43.89
C ASP A 414 -0.31 15.81 44.01
N GLY A 415 -0.37 14.50 44.26
CA GLY A 415 -1.56 13.70 44.50
C GLY A 415 -2.16 13.05 43.25
N ASN A 416 -1.38 12.84 42.18
CA ASN A 416 -1.81 12.26 40.92
C ASN A 416 -1.35 10.80 40.71
N GLY A 417 -0.53 10.26 41.61
CA GLY A 417 0.10 8.95 41.44
C GLY A 417 -0.84 7.75 41.56
N GLU A 418 -0.28 6.58 41.22
CA GLU A 418 -0.93 5.28 41.07
C GLU A 418 -2.04 4.97 42.10
N ASP A 419 -3.24 4.68 41.59
CA ASP A 419 -4.40 4.44 42.42
C ASP A 419 -4.23 3.15 43.25
N SER A 420 -4.69 3.14 44.50
CA SER A 420 -4.57 1.98 45.42
C SER A 420 -3.16 1.69 45.96
N SER A 421 -2.15 2.45 45.58
CA SER A 421 -0.78 2.29 46.08
C SER A 421 -0.63 2.62 47.57
N ASN A 422 0.46 2.12 48.14
CA ASN A 422 0.73 2.27 49.55
C ASN A 422 1.04 3.73 49.90
N VAL A 423 0.57 4.19 51.06
CA VAL A 423 0.78 5.57 51.49
C VAL A 423 1.79 5.66 52.63
N VAL A 424 2.54 6.76 52.65
CA VAL A 424 3.48 7.09 53.73
C VAL A 424 2.75 7.14 55.06
N THR A 425 3.28 6.40 56.05
CA THR A 425 2.69 6.32 57.39
C THR A 425 3.52 7.05 58.43
N GLN A 426 2.89 7.44 59.54
CA GLN A 426 3.61 8.06 60.68
C GLN A 426 4.76 7.18 61.21
N ALA A 427 4.63 5.86 61.10
CA ALA A 427 5.68 4.93 61.53
C ALA A 427 6.93 5.01 60.63
N MET A 428 6.75 5.18 59.32
CA MET A 428 7.84 5.37 58.36
C MET A 428 8.58 6.67 58.64
N ILE A 429 7.83 7.77 58.85
CA ILE A 429 8.38 9.09 59.20
C ILE A 429 9.18 9.03 60.51
N ASP A 430 8.63 8.38 61.55
CA ASP A 430 9.29 8.23 62.84
C ASP A 430 10.59 7.40 62.73
N GLU A 431 10.64 6.42 61.82
CA GLU A 431 11.82 5.61 61.53
C GLU A 431 12.87 6.40 60.74
N ALA A 432 12.46 7.05 59.66
CA ALA A 432 13.30 7.91 58.82
C ALA A 432 13.91 9.07 59.62
N ALA A 433 13.20 9.65 60.58
CA ALA A 433 13.73 10.68 61.47
C ALA A 433 14.94 10.21 62.33
N GLY A 434 15.18 8.90 62.42
CA GLY A 434 16.35 8.29 63.02
C GLY A 434 17.58 8.23 62.10
N ASP A 435 17.39 8.33 60.78
CA ASP A 435 18.43 8.44 59.77
C ASP A 435 18.80 9.91 59.53
N PHE A 436 20.09 10.18 59.30
CA PHE A 436 20.58 11.56 59.16
C PHE A 436 20.08 12.23 57.87
N TYR A 437 19.78 11.44 56.84
CA TYR A 437 19.28 11.89 55.54
C TYR A 437 17.77 11.64 55.38
N ARG A 438 17.07 11.28 56.47
CA ARG A 438 15.62 11.00 56.49
C ARG A 438 15.18 9.90 55.53
N ARG A 439 16.00 8.87 55.36
CA ARG A 439 15.69 7.78 54.43
C ARG A 439 14.85 6.68 55.04
N TYR A 440 14.01 6.06 54.22
CA TYR A 440 13.27 4.85 54.57
C TYR A 440 13.41 3.80 53.45
N LYS A 441 13.88 2.59 53.79
CA LYS A 441 13.98 1.49 52.83
C LYS A 441 12.65 0.74 52.75
N VAL A 442 12.06 0.69 51.56
CA VAL A 442 10.80 -0.03 51.34
C VAL A 442 11.02 -1.54 51.55
N PRO A 443 10.25 -2.21 52.42
CA PRO A 443 10.51 -3.61 52.74
C PRO A 443 10.27 -4.55 51.56
N GLY A 444 11.32 -5.27 51.15
CA GLY A 444 11.23 -6.29 50.09
C GLY A 444 11.69 -5.81 48.72
N THR A 445 12.02 -4.52 48.58
CA THR A 445 12.45 -3.89 47.33
C THR A 445 13.86 -3.27 47.48
N SER A 446 14.41 -2.79 46.36
CA SER A 446 15.60 -1.94 46.30
C SER A 446 15.31 -0.46 46.59
N ILE A 447 14.03 -0.06 46.60
CA ILE A 447 13.56 1.33 46.71
C ILE A 447 13.87 1.93 48.09
N ILE A 448 14.33 3.18 48.07
CA ILE A 448 14.63 3.99 49.25
C ILE A 448 13.92 5.32 49.06
N LEU A 449 13.02 5.68 49.97
CA LEU A 449 12.39 7.00 50.01
C LEU A 449 13.36 8.01 50.61
N TYR A 450 13.44 9.20 50.04
CA TYR A 450 14.32 10.28 50.49
C TYR A 450 13.53 11.45 51.09
N ASP A 451 14.22 12.33 51.83
CA ASP A 451 13.68 13.48 52.58
C ASP A 451 12.42 13.28 53.45
N LEU A 452 12.09 12.04 53.82
CA LEU A 452 10.80 11.70 54.45
C LEU A 452 10.46 12.58 55.68
N GLY A 453 9.40 13.34 55.53
CA GLY A 453 8.92 14.42 56.39
C GLY A 453 7.47 14.23 56.83
N GLN A 454 6.91 15.25 57.48
CA GLN A 454 5.52 15.22 57.94
C GLN A 454 4.53 15.69 56.86
N GLU A 455 5.05 16.47 55.93
CA GLU A 455 4.49 16.86 54.64
C GLU A 455 4.00 15.65 53.86
N ASP A 456 4.78 14.56 53.81
CA ASP A 456 4.48 13.37 53.01
C ASP A 456 3.43 12.44 53.64
N LEU A 457 2.95 12.73 54.86
CA LEU A 457 2.02 11.83 55.55
C LEU A 457 0.73 11.64 54.75
N GLY A 458 0.54 10.42 54.24
CA GLY A 458 -0.65 10.03 53.47
C GLY A 458 -0.51 10.21 51.96
N HIS A 459 0.64 10.68 51.48
CA HIS A 459 1.02 10.63 50.07
C HIS A 459 1.39 9.21 49.65
N ILE A 460 1.20 8.89 48.38
CA ILE A 460 1.55 7.60 47.77
C ILE A 460 3.07 7.54 47.58
N TYR A 461 3.66 6.35 47.58
CA TYR A 461 5.10 6.17 47.36
C TYR A 461 5.36 4.94 46.50
N ALA A 462 6.48 4.97 45.77
CA ALA A 462 6.85 3.90 44.85
C ALA A 462 7.18 2.59 45.59
N ASP A 463 6.59 1.48 45.16
CA ASP A 463 6.86 0.15 45.71
C ASP A 463 7.19 -0.94 44.68
N GLY A 464 7.28 -0.57 43.40
CA GLY A 464 7.71 -1.42 42.29
C GLY A 464 6.68 -2.47 41.93
N ILE A 465 5.40 -2.19 42.13
CA ILE A 465 4.28 -3.08 41.86
C ILE A 465 3.21 -2.28 41.11
N ASP A 466 2.66 -2.88 40.06
CA ASP A 466 1.38 -2.45 39.46
C ASP A 466 0.22 -2.83 40.41
N ASN A 467 -0.21 -1.87 41.22
CA ASN A 467 -1.19 -1.96 42.30
C ASN A 467 -2.62 -1.97 41.75
N ASP A 468 -2.90 -1.30 40.64
CA ASP A 468 -4.25 -1.14 40.08
C ASP A 468 -4.56 -2.05 38.87
N HIS A 469 -3.53 -2.70 38.34
CA HIS A 469 -3.52 -3.67 37.24
C HIS A 469 -3.85 -3.09 35.86
N ASP A 470 -3.59 -1.80 35.64
CA ASP A 470 -3.72 -1.17 34.34
C ASP A 470 -2.54 -1.50 33.40
N GLY A 471 -1.36 -1.78 33.95
CA GLY A 471 -0.16 -2.18 33.24
C GLY A 471 1.05 -1.31 33.56
N ALA A 472 0.85 -0.12 34.13
CA ALA A 472 1.91 0.78 34.55
C ALA A 472 2.37 0.45 35.98
N ILE A 473 3.64 0.74 36.29
CA ILE A 473 4.21 0.52 37.62
C ILE A 473 4.62 1.87 38.21
N ASP A 474 4.09 2.20 39.39
CA ASP A 474 4.44 3.40 40.14
C ASP A 474 4.24 4.70 39.31
N GLU A 475 3.23 4.75 38.42
CA GLU A 475 2.99 5.86 37.51
C GLU A 475 2.52 7.14 38.24
N GLY A 476 2.90 8.31 37.70
CA GLY A 476 2.63 9.60 38.33
C GLY A 476 3.39 9.84 39.65
N ILE A 477 4.57 9.21 39.80
CA ILE A 477 5.48 9.46 40.93
C ILE A 477 6.78 10.08 40.40
N ASP A 478 7.12 11.25 40.94
CA ASP A 478 8.29 12.05 40.55
C ASP A 478 8.29 12.42 39.04
N GLU A 479 7.13 12.71 38.46
CA GLU A 479 7.02 13.03 37.04
C GLU A 479 7.75 14.33 36.67
N GLY A 480 8.42 14.35 35.51
CA GLY A 480 9.30 15.41 35.04
C GLY A 480 10.55 15.63 35.91
N ILE A 481 11.01 14.64 36.67
CA ILE A 481 12.26 14.75 37.45
C ILE A 481 13.30 13.78 36.92
N ASP A 482 14.15 14.29 36.02
CA ASP A 482 15.26 13.54 35.40
C ASP A 482 14.72 12.25 34.80
N GLU A 483 13.63 12.40 34.05
CA GLU A 483 13.05 11.33 33.27
C GLU A 483 14.00 11.05 32.11
N MET A 484 14.52 9.84 32.11
CA MET A 484 15.05 9.25 30.90
C MET A 484 13.81 8.81 30.13
N VAL A 485 13.71 9.13 28.83
CA VAL A 485 12.80 8.36 27.98
C VAL A 485 13.26 6.93 28.14
N ASP A 486 12.33 6.12 28.62
CA ASP A 486 12.57 5.06 29.56
C ASP A 486 13.53 4.01 29.00
N GLU A 487 14.36 3.48 29.89
CA GLU A 487 15.27 2.41 29.55
C GLU A 487 14.51 1.05 29.41
N SER A 488 13.17 1.04 29.21
CA SER A 488 12.32 -0.18 29.23
C SER A 488 10.94 -0.04 28.51
N ARG A 489 10.94 -0.27 27.19
CA ARG A 489 9.83 -0.26 26.20
C ARG A 489 8.55 -1.11 26.45
N ASP A 490 8.25 -1.51 27.68
CA ASP A 490 7.18 -2.42 28.10
C ASP A 490 6.60 -1.97 29.47
N ASP A 491 6.68 -0.67 29.81
CA ASP A 491 6.31 -0.11 31.12
C ASP A 491 4.85 0.35 31.20
N GLY A 492 4.12 0.37 30.08
CA GLY A 492 2.70 0.69 30.01
C GLY A 492 2.38 2.19 29.98
N VAL A 493 3.40 3.05 29.91
CA VAL A 493 3.27 4.51 29.90
C VAL A 493 3.43 5.03 28.46
N ASP A 494 2.86 6.21 28.20
CA ASP A 494 3.11 7.00 26.99
C ASP A 494 4.20 8.02 27.35
N ASN A 495 5.47 7.66 27.14
CA ASN A 495 6.61 8.37 27.72
C ASN A 495 6.89 9.69 26.98
N ASP A 496 6.54 9.80 25.70
CA ASP A 496 6.74 11.03 24.91
C ASP A 496 5.47 11.89 24.75
N GLY A 497 4.31 11.37 25.21
CA GLY A 497 3.05 12.08 25.31
C GLY A 497 2.32 12.24 23.98
N ASP A 498 2.60 11.37 23.00
CA ASP A 498 2.07 11.47 21.64
C ASP A 498 0.79 10.65 21.39
N TRP A 499 0.36 9.82 22.36
CA TRP A 499 -0.90 9.06 22.31
C TRP A 499 -2.14 9.97 22.40
N ASP A 500 -3.07 9.88 21.44
CA ASP A 500 -4.32 10.66 21.45
C ASP A 500 -5.56 9.79 21.78
N PRO A 501 -6.27 10.06 22.89
CA PRO A 501 -7.45 9.28 23.31
C PRO A 501 -8.64 9.35 22.35
N VAL A 502 -8.59 10.18 21.30
CA VAL A 502 -9.62 10.26 20.26
C VAL A 502 -9.31 9.36 19.07
N THR A 503 -8.03 9.12 18.78
CA THR A 503 -7.59 8.40 17.56
C THR A 503 -6.91 7.07 17.82
N ASP A 504 -6.32 6.89 19.00
CA ASP A 504 -5.45 5.76 19.31
C ASP A 504 -6.05 4.82 20.37
N ASP A 505 -7.12 5.26 21.05
CA ASP A 505 -7.96 4.45 21.95
C ASP A 505 -8.79 3.39 21.19
N VAL A 506 -8.11 2.36 20.69
CA VAL A 506 -8.61 1.31 19.80
C VAL A 506 -8.60 -0.09 20.42
N GLY A 507 -8.13 -0.22 21.67
CA GLY A 507 -8.04 -1.47 22.40
C GLY A 507 -6.80 -2.32 22.09
N LEU A 508 -6.69 -3.39 22.86
CA LEU A 508 -5.58 -4.34 22.92
C LEU A 508 -5.24 -4.98 21.55
N ASP A 509 -6.25 -5.24 20.71
CA ASP A 509 -6.05 -5.86 19.40
C ASP A 509 -5.55 -4.89 18.30
N GLY A 510 -5.46 -3.60 18.63
CA GLY A 510 -4.98 -2.52 17.76
C GLY A 510 -6.01 -2.07 16.72
N VAL A 511 -7.27 -2.51 16.81
CA VAL A 511 -8.30 -2.27 15.79
C VAL A 511 -9.57 -1.69 16.40
N ALA A 512 -9.92 -0.47 15.96
CA ALA A 512 -11.12 0.21 16.42
C ALA A 512 -12.42 -0.55 16.08
N ASP A 513 -13.46 -0.31 16.90
CA ASP A 513 -14.82 -0.84 16.82
C ASP A 513 -14.92 -2.38 16.99
N THR A 514 -13.98 -3.03 17.69
CA THR A 514 -13.96 -4.50 17.92
C THR A 514 -14.60 -4.91 19.26
N GLY A 515 -14.62 -4.00 20.24
CA GLY A 515 -15.19 -4.16 21.58
C GLY A 515 -14.33 -4.98 22.52
N ASP A 516 -13.01 -4.96 22.36
CA ASP A 516 -12.04 -5.67 23.19
C ASP A 516 -11.62 -4.85 24.44
N ARG A 517 -10.55 -5.26 25.13
CA ARG A 517 -10.09 -4.59 26.37
C ARG A 517 -9.26 -3.35 25.98
N GLY A 518 -9.44 -2.23 26.68
CA GLY A 518 -8.75 -0.96 26.41
C GLY A 518 -9.61 -0.01 25.60
N GLU A 519 -10.41 -0.52 24.66
CA GLU A 519 -11.13 0.35 23.73
C GLU A 519 -12.17 1.29 24.38
N GLY A 520 -12.03 2.58 24.09
CA GLY A 520 -12.92 3.67 24.45
C GLY A 520 -12.86 4.08 25.93
N ASP A 521 -11.82 3.67 26.66
CA ASP A 521 -11.66 3.99 28.09
C ASP A 521 -10.81 5.22 28.36
N GLY A 522 -10.09 5.72 27.36
CA GLY A 522 -9.25 6.91 27.41
C GLY A 522 -7.92 6.71 28.15
N ILE A 523 -7.44 5.47 28.26
CA ILE A 523 -6.16 5.08 28.87
C ILE A 523 -5.36 4.28 27.83
N PRO A 524 -4.06 4.59 27.61
CA PRO A 524 -3.21 3.80 26.72
C PRO A 524 -3.19 2.32 27.09
N THR A 525 -3.36 1.45 26.10
CA THR A 525 -3.29 -0.01 26.27
C THR A 525 -2.11 -0.58 25.47
N SER A 526 -0.96 -0.75 26.12
CA SER A 526 0.30 -1.17 25.48
C SER A 526 0.33 -2.54 24.80
N GLY A 527 -0.49 -3.47 25.30
CA GLY A 527 -0.38 -4.87 24.95
C GLY A 527 0.90 -5.56 25.41
N SER A 528 1.77 -4.91 26.19
CA SER A 528 2.95 -5.50 26.84
C SER A 528 2.58 -6.79 27.60
N GLY A 529 3.46 -7.79 27.55
CA GLY A 529 3.21 -9.11 28.13
C GLY A 529 2.09 -9.96 27.50
N THR A 530 1.41 -9.46 26.45
CA THR A 530 0.35 -10.20 25.70
C THR A 530 0.83 -10.59 24.29
N PRO A 531 0.11 -11.47 23.56
CA PRO A 531 0.41 -11.72 22.15
C PRO A 531 -0.17 -10.66 21.21
N PHE A 532 -0.86 -9.64 21.72
CA PHE A 532 -1.48 -8.58 20.91
C PHE A 532 -0.55 -7.37 20.79
N PRO A 533 -0.72 -6.55 19.75
CA PRO A 533 0.11 -5.37 19.54
C PRO A 533 -0.13 -4.29 20.59
N GLY A 534 -1.34 -4.16 21.14
CA GLY A 534 -1.73 -2.95 21.86
C GLY A 534 -2.29 -1.87 20.93
N GLU A 535 -2.60 -0.74 21.52
CA GLU A 535 -2.98 0.50 20.83
C GLU A 535 -1.77 1.12 20.13
N PRO A 536 -1.94 1.93 19.05
CA PRO A 536 -0.86 2.73 18.46
C PRO A 536 -0.25 3.69 19.47
N ASN A 537 1.02 4.09 19.25
CA ASN A 537 1.67 5.16 20.03
C ASN A 537 1.76 4.82 21.54
N VAL A 538 2.04 3.55 21.85
CA VAL A 538 2.37 3.07 23.20
C VAL A 538 3.13 1.74 23.14
N ASP A 539 4.19 1.59 23.94
CA ASP A 539 5.16 0.50 24.15
C ASP A 539 5.54 -0.33 22.90
N LYS A 540 4.66 -1.25 22.52
CA LYS A 540 4.89 -2.22 21.46
C LYS A 540 4.65 -1.63 20.09
N THR A 541 3.84 -0.61 20.00
CA THR A 541 3.50 0.03 18.73
C THR A 541 4.20 1.37 18.59
N ASP A 542 4.65 1.95 19.70
CA ASP A 542 5.62 3.05 19.72
C ASP A 542 7.03 2.50 19.51
N VAL A 543 7.86 3.29 18.85
CA VAL A 543 9.29 3.00 18.72
C VAL A 543 10.15 4.02 19.45
N SER A 544 9.57 5.15 19.87
CA SER A 544 10.26 6.29 20.47
C SER A 544 10.51 6.09 21.96
N GLU A 545 9.91 5.08 22.58
CA GLU A 545 9.89 4.87 24.04
C GLU A 545 11.01 3.92 24.52
N SER A 546 12.19 3.99 23.92
CA SER A 546 13.34 3.23 24.43
C SER A 546 14.62 3.98 24.13
N ASP A 547 15.44 4.18 25.17
CA ASP A 547 16.83 4.60 25.03
C ASP A 547 17.60 3.63 24.10
N GLN A 548 18.42 4.18 23.20
CA GLN A 548 19.15 3.41 22.20
C GLN A 548 20.66 3.48 22.38
N LEU A 549 21.25 2.34 22.74
CA LEU A 549 22.70 2.14 22.80
C LEU A 549 23.49 2.48 21.52
N GLY A 550 22.89 2.33 20.34
CA GLY A 550 23.51 2.59 19.04
C GLY A 550 24.68 1.65 18.69
N ILE A 551 25.54 2.07 17.75
CA ILE A 551 26.72 1.31 17.31
C ILE A 551 27.91 1.58 18.24
N THR A 552 28.36 0.55 18.97
CA THR A 552 29.51 0.65 19.89
C THR A 552 30.71 -0.21 19.48
N ASN A 553 30.57 -1.07 18.47
CA ASN A 553 31.69 -1.81 17.87
C ASN A 553 31.51 -1.94 16.36
N VAL A 554 32.58 -1.68 15.60
CA VAL A 554 32.63 -1.95 14.16
C VAL A 554 33.93 -2.66 13.81
N GLN A 555 33.84 -3.85 13.20
CA GLN A 555 35.00 -4.60 12.71
C GLN A 555 34.94 -4.83 11.20
N ARG A 556 36.13 -5.05 10.65
CA ARG A 556 36.36 -5.42 9.25
C ARG A 556 37.24 -6.66 9.17
N PHE A 557 36.84 -7.64 8.36
CA PHE A 557 37.61 -8.87 8.16
C PHE A 557 37.52 -9.35 6.71
N PRO A 558 38.48 -10.14 6.21
CA PRO A 558 38.43 -10.62 4.82
C PRO A 558 37.18 -11.45 4.55
N ALA A 559 36.53 -11.23 3.41
CA ALA A 559 35.33 -11.95 3.03
C ALA A 559 35.55 -13.47 3.04
N GLY A 560 34.56 -14.22 3.53
CA GLY A 560 34.62 -15.67 3.67
C GLY A 560 35.63 -16.20 4.70
N SER A 561 36.25 -15.33 5.51
CA SER A 561 37.12 -15.75 6.63
C SER A 561 36.34 -16.16 7.89
N LEU A 562 35.08 -15.73 7.99
CA LEU A 562 34.21 -16.03 9.12
C LEU A 562 33.74 -17.49 9.07
N ASN A 563 33.92 -18.23 10.18
CA ASN A 563 33.58 -19.65 10.26
C ASN A 563 33.00 -19.99 11.65
N PHE A 564 31.67 -19.92 11.76
CA PHE A 564 30.92 -20.21 12.99
C PHE A 564 31.14 -21.61 13.55
N SER A 565 31.32 -22.61 12.67
CA SER A 565 31.48 -24.00 13.09
C SER A 565 32.89 -24.33 13.61
N ALA A 566 33.91 -23.61 13.15
CA ALA A 566 35.31 -23.86 13.53
C ALA A 566 35.76 -23.05 14.76
N GLN A 567 35.17 -21.88 15.01
CA GLN A 567 35.58 -20.99 16.11
C GLN A 567 34.73 -21.23 17.38
N PRO A 568 35.30 -21.02 18.58
CA PRO A 568 34.53 -21.04 19.83
C PRO A 568 33.74 -19.74 20.04
N ASP A 569 32.66 -19.77 20.83
CA ASP A 569 31.81 -18.60 21.14
C ASP A 569 32.62 -17.40 21.64
N ARG A 570 33.60 -17.67 22.50
CA ARG A 570 34.48 -16.63 23.05
C ARG A 570 35.24 -15.83 22.00
N TYR A 571 35.51 -16.41 20.82
CA TYR A 571 36.18 -15.70 19.75
C TYR A 571 35.27 -14.61 19.19
N PHE A 572 34.01 -14.95 18.92
CA PHE A 572 33.06 -13.99 18.36
C PHE A 572 32.73 -12.89 19.35
N TRP A 573 32.48 -13.25 20.61
CA TRP A 573 32.22 -12.30 21.68
C TRP A 573 33.34 -11.26 21.82
N LEU A 574 34.59 -11.72 21.99
CA LEU A 574 35.72 -10.83 22.28
C LEU A 574 36.16 -9.98 21.07
N GLU A 575 35.96 -10.46 19.84
CA GLU A 575 36.42 -9.74 18.66
C GLU A 575 35.35 -8.81 18.09
N TYR A 576 34.05 -9.15 18.18
CA TYR A 576 33.00 -8.44 17.45
C TYR A 576 31.90 -7.81 18.32
N MET A 577 31.83 -8.10 19.63
CA MET A 577 30.69 -7.69 20.48
C MET A 577 31.10 -6.81 21.68
N VAL A 578 32.39 -6.64 21.95
CA VAL A 578 32.85 -5.79 23.07
C VAL A 578 32.79 -4.31 22.66
N PRO A 579 32.09 -3.44 23.42
CA PRO A 579 31.93 -2.03 23.08
C PRO A 579 33.26 -1.26 23.13
N GLY A 580 33.33 -0.14 22.40
CA GLY A 580 34.48 0.76 22.35
C GLY A 580 35.62 0.30 21.43
N GLU A 581 35.45 -0.82 20.73
CA GLU A 581 36.42 -1.38 19.77
C GLU A 581 35.98 -1.09 18.34
N PHE A 582 36.68 -0.14 17.70
CA PHE A 582 36.41 0.26 16.32
C PHE A 582 37.63 0.00 15.44
N TRP A 583 37.41 -0.62 14.30
CA TRP A 583 38.43 -0.71 13.27
C TRP A 583 38.89 0.70 12.85
N ARG A 584 40.21 0.88 12.74
CA ARG A 584 40.84 2.16 12.35
C ARG A 584 41.94 1.91 11.34
N LEU A 585 41.90 2.61 10.20
CA LEU A 585 43.01 2.67 9.26
C LEU A 585 44.18 3.46 9.87
N ALA A 586 45.37 2.87 9.84
CA ALA A 586 46.58 3.63 10.16
C ALA A 586 46.79 4.73 9.11
N PRO A 587 47.22 5.95 9.50
CA PRO A 587 47.40 7.05 8.56
C PRO A 587 48.28 6.68 7.36
N GLY A 588 47.71 6.70 6.15
CA GLY A 588 48.42 6.44 4.89
C GLY A 588 48.45 4.98 4.41
N GLN A 589 47.63 4.09 4.98
CA GLN A 589 47.28 2.80 4.35
C GLN A 589 46.19 3.00 3.29
N LEU A 590 46.23 2.22 2.21
CA LEU A 590 45.19 2.16 1.17
C LEU A 590 44.25 0.99 1.45
N GLU A 591 42.97 1.21 1.14
CA GLU A 591 41.83 0.30 1.26
C GLU A 591 41.81 -0.69 0.10
N GLU A 592 42.56 -1.80 0.18
CA GLU A 592 42.54 -2.81 -0.91
C GLU A 592 42.15 -4.20 -0.36
N GLY A 593 41.06 -4.77 -0.90
CA GLY A 593 40.63 -6.18 -0.74
C GLY A 593 39.13 -6.39 -0.46
N GLU A 594 38.63 -7.60 -0.73
CA GLU A 594 37.28 -8.10 -0.40
C GLU A 594 37.14 -8.29 1.12
N ASN A 595 36.26 -7.54 1.77
CA ASN A 595 36.07 -7.62 3.22
C ASN A 595 34.59 -7.62 3.54
N ASP A 596 34.25 -8.16 4.69
CA ASP A 596 32.94 -8.03 5.30
C ASP A 596 33.05 -7.04 6.47
N LEU A 597 31.90 -6.50 6.88
CA LEU A 597 31.76 -5.59 8.00
C LEU A 597 30.84 -6.20 9.05
N THR A 598 31.13 -5.92 10.32
CA THR A 598 30.17 -6.14 11.42
C THR A 598 29.97 -4.86 12.20
N ALA A 599 28.74 -4.61 12.63
CA ALA A 599 28.37 -3.58 13.59
C ALA A 599 27.63 -4.22 14.77
N ALA A 600 27.93 -3.82 16.00
CA ALA A 600 27.31 -4.36 17.20
C ALA A 600 26.84 -3.27 18.17
N SER A 601 25.78 -3.60 18.93
CA SER A 601 25.27 -2.80 20.05
C SER A 601 26.19 -2.91 21.27
N SER A 602 25.99 -2.01 22.26
CA SER A 602 26.58 -2.20 23.60
C SER A 602 25.97 -3.41 24.32
N PHE A 603 26.37 -3.59 25.57
CA PHE A 603 25.79 -4.60 26.44
C PHE A 603 24.50 -4.11 27.07
N PHE A 604 23.48 -4.96 27.08
CA PHE A 604 22.22 -4.72 27.76
C PHE A 604 21.81 -5.96 28.58
N PRO A 605 21.04 -5.79 29.67
CA PRO A 605 20.48 -6.89 30.44
C PRO A 605 19.17 -7.39 29.80
N MET A 606 18.82 -8.65 30.05
CA MET A 606 17.57 -9.24 29.57
C MET A 606 17.04 -10.26 30.58
N ASP A 607 16.17 -9.81 31.48
CA ASP A 607 15.57 -10.65 32.52
C ASP A 607 14.58 -11.68 31.93
N ALA A 608 14.31 -12.74 32.69
CA ALA A 608 13.41 -13.78 32.24
C ALA A 608 11.97 -13.26 32.03
N GLY A 609 11.52 -13.25 30.77
CA GLY A 609 10.21 -12.76 30.36
C GLY A 609 10.26 -11.46 29.55
N ASN A 610 11.34 -10.67 29.68
CA ASN A 610 11.52 -9.40 28.99
C ASN A 610 11.58 -9.58 27.46
N THR A 611 11.18 -8.54 26.73
CA THR A 611 11.20 -8.47 25.28
C THR A 611 11.92 -7.23 24.80
N GLU A 612 13.05 -7.42 24.12
CA GLU A 612 13.84 -6.32 23.57
C GLU A 612 13.70 -6.26 22.06
N ARG A 613 13.61 -5.04 21.51
CA ARG A 613 13.54 -4.84 20.05
C ARG A 613 14.89 -4.43 19.50
N PHE A 614 15.17 -4.94 18.32
CA PHE A 614 16.31 -4.56 17.52
C PHE A 614 15.82 -4.28 16.11
N SER A 615 16.00 -3.06 15.63
CA SER A 615 15.56 -2.64 14.30
C SER A 615 16.69 -1.98 13.52
N TYR A 616 16.78 -2.33 12.24
CA TYR A 616 17.79 -1.77 11.35
C TYR A 616 17.26 -1.62 9.93
N ALA A 617 17.85 -0.69 9.21
CA ALA A 617 17.56 -0.44 7.81
C ALA A 617 18.76 -0.80 6.92
N VAL A 618 18.52 -1.56 5.86
CA VAL A 618 19.47 -1.70 4.74
C VAL A 618 19.11 -0.64 3.71
N ILE A 619 20.03 0.29 3.48
CA ILE A 619 19.82 1.56 2.77
C ILE A 619 20.70 1.59 1.53
N LEU A 620 20.10 1.74 0.36
CA LEU A 620 20.80 1.75 -0.92
C LEU A 620 20.82 3.17 -1.48
N GLY A 621 21.83 3.50 -2.28
CA GLY A 621 21.95 4.81 -2.94
C GLY A 621 22.98 4.81 -4.08
N GLU A 622 22.97 5.85 -4.91
CA GLU A 622 23.94 5.99 -6.01
C GLU A 622 25.37 6.30 -5.51
N ASP A 623 25.48 6.93 -4.34
CA ASP A 623 26.74 7.29 -3.68
C ASP A 623 26.54 7.45 -2.14
N PRO A 624 27.61 7.64 -1.35
CA PRO A 624 27.47 7.76 0.10
C PRO A 624 26.67 8.97 0.58
N GLU A 625 26.55 10.05 -0.19
CA GLU A 625 25.71 11.21 0.18
C GLU A 625 24.22 10.86 0.03
N ASP A 626 23.87 10.09 -1.01
CA ASP A 626 22.52 9.57 -1.23
C ASP A 626 22.11 8.57 -0.14
N VAL A 627 23.01 7.67 0.28
CA VAL A 627 22.79 6.75 1.42
C VAL A 627 22.51 7.52 2.71
N LEU A 628 23.24 8.60 2.99
CA LEU A 628 22.98 9.45 4.16
C LEU A 628 21.61 10.13 4.08
N SER A 629 21.23 10.65 2.92
CA SER A 629 19.90 11.23 2.71
C SER A 629 18.79 10.20 2.92
N ASN A 630 18.96 8.98 2.41
CA ASN A 630 18.01 7.89 2.60
C ASN A 630 17.97 7.41 4.06
N ARG A 631 19.09 7.47 4.80
CA ARG A 631 19.14 7.22 6.25
C ARG A 631 18.31 8.22 7.03
N GLU A 632 18.41 9.51 6.73
CA GLU A 632 17.57 10.54 7.37
C GLU A 632 16.08 10.23 7.16
N LYS A 633 15.68 9.79 5.96
CA LYS A 633 14.29 9.38 5.67
C LYS A 633 13.88 8.09 6.35
N ALA A 634 14.80 7.14 6.50
CA ALA A 634 14.56 5.94 7.29
C ALA A 634 14.33 6.27 8.77
N GLN A 635 15.09 7.22 9.33
CA GLN A 635 14.88 7.72 10.70
C GLN A 635 13.55 8.45 10.85
N GLU A 636 13.18 9.34 9.92
CA GLU A 636 11.87 10.00 9.94
C GLU A 636 10.71 8.99 9.89
N THR A 637 10.92 7.85 9.23
CA THR A 637 9.96 6.75 9.17
C THR A 637 9.92 5.95 10.47
N TYR A 638 11.09 5.75 11.09
CA TYR A 638 11.20 5.15 12.41
C TYR A 638 10.42 6.00 13.42
N ASN A 639 10.76 7.27 13.60
CA ASN A 639 10.11 8.23 14.51
C ASN A 639 8.61 8.51 14.24
N ALA A 640 8.01 7.81 13.28
CA ALA A 640 6.58 7.87 12.98
C ALA A 640 5.94 6.48 13.12
N ASP A 641 6.55 5.59 13.90
CA ASP A 641 6.17 4.19 14.12
C ASP A 641 6.05 3.37 12.85
N TYR A 642 6.89 3.66 11.85
CA TYR A 642 6.75 3.11 10.50
C TYR A 642 5.40 3.47 9.83
N GLN A 643 4.60 4.37 10.38
CA GLN A 643 3.34 4.87 9.82
C GLN A 643 3.61 6.11 8.95
N PHE A 644 3.29 6.00 7.67
CA PHE A 644 3.37 7.15 6.76
C PHE A 644 2.38 7.01 5.62
N ALA A 645 2.32 8.04 4.77
CA ALA A 645 1.40 8.10 3.64
C ALA A 645 1.62 6.92 2.68
N LYS A 646 0.53 6.24 2.34
CA LYS A 646 0.52 5.00 1.55
C LYS A 646 0.08 5.27 0.14
N ALA A 647 0.76 4.66 -0.81
CA ALA A 647 0.31 4.67 -2.19
C ALA A 647 -1.07 3.99 -2.33
N PRO A 648 -1.91 4.41 -3.28
CA PRO A 648 -3.18 3.73 -3.53
C PRO A 648 -2.97 2.26 -3.94
N ALA A 649 -3.98 1.43 -3.70
CA ALA A 649 -3.92 0.00 -3.98
C ALA A 649 -3.57 -0.30 -5.44
N VAL A 650 -2.75 -1.33 -5.66
CA VAL A 650 -2.30 -1.75 -7.00
C VAL A 650 -3.48 -2.29 -7.83
N PRO A 651 -3.78 -1.75 -9.03
CA PRO A 651 -4.89 -2.19 -9.87
C PRO A 651 -4.59 -3.53 -10.59
N ILE A 652 -5.62 -4.23 -11.09
CA ILE A 652 -5.46 -5.44 -11.91
C ILE A 652 -5.56 -5.10 -13.40
N LEU A 653 -4.42 -5.18 -14.10
CA LEU A 653 -4.32 -4.91 -15.53
C LEU A 653 -4.54 -6.17 -16.37
N ARG A 654 -5.26 -6.03 -17.50
CA ARG A 654 -5.44 -7.07 -18.51
C ARG A 654 -5.11 -6.52 -19.90
N GLY A 655 -4.57 -7.40 -20.75
CA GLY A 655 -4.22 -7.10 -22.14
C GLY A 655 -4.88 -8.04 -23.13
N VAL A 656 -5.32 -7.46 -24.26
CA VAL A 656 -5.87 -8.15 -25.42
C VAL A 656 -5.00 -7.81 -26.63
N PRO A 657 -4.31 -8.78 -27.24
CA PRO A 657 -3.58 -8.54 -28.48
C PRO A 657 -4.54 -8.30 -29.64
N GLY A 658 -4.14 -7.45 -30.59
CA GLY A 658 -4.86 -7.23 -31.84
C GLY A 658 -3.94 -6.79 -32.98
N ASP A 659 -4.49 -6.70 -34.19
CA ASP A 659 -3.68 -6.33 -35.38
C ASP A 659 -3.21 -4.88 -35.28
N LYS A 660 -1.92 -4.70 -34.98
CA LYS A 660 -1.22 -3.42 -34.74
C LYS A 660 -1.81 -2.61 -33.59
N GLN A 661 -2.42 -3.30 -32.63
CA GLN A 661 -2.92 -2.65 -31.43
C GLN A 661 -2.89 -3.60 -30.24
N VAL A 662 -2.86 -3.03 -29.04
CA VAL A 662 -3.12 -3.75 -27.79
C VAL A 662 -4.23 -3.02 -27.06
N THR A 663 -5.31 -3.73 -26.73
CA THR A 663 -6.36 -3.19 -25.87
C THR A 663 -6.07 -3.58 -24.43
N LEU A 664 -5.94 -2.59 -23.55
CA LEU A 664 -5.68 -2.73 -22.13
C LEU A 664 -6.92 -2.32 -21.36
N TYR A 665 -7.22 -3.01 -20.27
CA TYR A 665 -8.32 -2.66 -19.36
C TYR A 665 -8.03 -3.11 -17.93
N TRP A 666 -8.63 -2.44 -16.95
CA TRP A 666 -8.34 -2.64 -15.53
C TRP A 666 -9.58 -2.41 -14.66
N ASP A 667 -9.49 -2.81 -13.39
CA ASP A 667 -10.50 -2.60 -12.36
C ASP A 667 -10.37 -1.23 -11.67
N SER A 668 -11.34 -0.89 -10.82
CA SER A 668 -11.43 0.41 -10.14
C SER A 668 -11.16 0.31 -8.64
N GLU A 669 -10.56 -0.79 -8.16
CA GLU A 669 -10.38 -1.04 -6.72
C GLU A 669 -9.52 0.05 -6.06
N ALA A 670 -8.48 0.51 -6.77
CA ALA A 670 -7.59 1.58 -6.32
C ALA A 670 -8.29 2.91 -5.99
N GLU A 671 -9.42 3.21 -6.64
CA GLU A 671 -10.16 4.47 -6.47
C GLU A 671 -10.77 4.62 -5.06
N MET A 672 -10.86 3.52 -4.31
CA MET A 672 -11.42 3.45 -2.96
C MET A 672 -10.34 3.29 -1.88
N SER A 673 -9.07 3.48 -2.23
CA SER A 673 -7.95 3.40 -1.27
C SER A 673 -8.08 4.49 -0.21
N TYR A 674 -7.80 4.12 1.04
CA TYR A 674 -7.88 5.01 2.19
C TYR A 674 -6.55 5.06 2.93
N ASP A 675 -6.00 6.25 3.07
CA ASP A 675 -4.81 6.56 3.84
C ASP A 675 -5.20 7.03 5.25
N ASN A 676 -4.97 6.16 6.23
CA ASN A 676 -5.26 6.46 7.63
C ASN A 676 -4.28 7.49 8.21
N PHE A 677 -3.02 7.49 7.76
CA PHE A 677 -1.99 8.40 8.24
C PHE A 677 -2.34 9.85 7.87
N LEU A 678 -2.72 10.09 6.61
CA LEU A 678 -3.20 11.41 6.20
C LEU A 678 -4.46 11.85 6.95
N PHE A 679 -5.37 10.91 7.26
CA PHE A 679 -6.55 11.21 8.05
C PHE A 679 -6.21 11.63 9.49
N LYS A 680 -5.29 10.94 10.16
CA LYS A 680 -4.79 11.31 11.50
C LYS A 680 -4.19 12.72 11.52
N LEU A 681 -3.48 13.12 10.45
CA LEU A 681 -2.98 14.49 10.27
C LEU A 681 -4.08 15.55 10.03
N GLY A 682 -5.36 15.17 10.03
CA GLY A 682 -6.49 16.06 9.73
C GLY A 682 -6.62 16.40 8.25
N PHE A 683 -6.02 15.60 7.37
CA PHE A 683 -6.12 15.70 5.91
C PHE A 683 -7.14 14.68 5.35
N PRO A 684 -7.63 14.81 4.11
CA PRO A 684 -8.52 13.79 3.53
C PRO A 684 -7.80 12.44 3.38
N GLY A 685 -8.32 11.38 4.01
CA GLY A 685 -7.76 10.03 3.86
C GLY A 685 -8.11 9.34 2.53
N PHE A 686 -9.11 9.83 1.78
CA PHE A 686 -9.30 9.39 0.38
C PHE A 686 -8.57 10.36 -0.54
N ASP A 687 -7.39 9.97 -0.99
CA ASP A 687 -6.45 10.84 -1.72
C ASP A 687 -6.05 10.34 -3.11
N PHE A 688 -6.66 9.25 -3.59
CA PHE A 688 -6.48 8.76 -4.96
C PHE A 688 -6.72 9.87 -6.00
N GLU A 689 -5.77 10.01 -6.93
CA GLU A 689 -5.81 11.05 -7.98
C GLU A 689 -5.89 10.46 -9.39
N GLY A 690 -5.27 9.30 -9.68
CA GLY A 690 -5.35 8.75 -11.02
C GLY A 690 -4.54 7.50 -11.33
N TYR A 691 -4.44 7.19 -12.63
CA TYR A 691 -3.71 6.07 -13.18
C TYR A 691 -2.62 6.51 -14.18
N ARG A 692 -1.46 5.84 -14.17
CA ARG A 692 -0.43 5.95 -15.21
C ARG A 692 -0.20 4.61 -15.90
N LEU A 693 -0.05 4.67 -17.22
CA LEU A 693 0.23 3.50 -18.04
C LEU A 693 1.63 3.60 -18.63
N TYR A 694 2.42 2.55 -18.43
CA TYR A 694 3.77 2.38 -18.95
C TYR A 694 3.79 1.30 -20.02
N ARG A 695 4.73 1.45 -20.97
CA ARG A 695 5.01 0.46 -22.01
C ARG A 695 6.51 0.33 -22.19
N SER A 696 6.98 -0.90 -22.19
CA SER A 696 8.39 -1.25 -22.34
C SER A 696 8.57 -2.43 -23.30
N GLN A 697 9.73 -2.54 -23.95
CA GLN A 697 10.18 -3.80 -24.58
C GLN A 697 11.12 -4.60 -23.69
N ASP A 698 11.61 -3.97 -22.63
CA ASP A 698 12.40 -4.57 -21.55
C ASP A 698 11.47 -5.01 -20.40
N PRO A 699 11.41 -6.31 -20.03
CA PRO A 699 10.59 -6.73 -18.89
C PRO A 699 10.92 -6.00 -17.58
N ALA A 700 12.13 -5.47 -17.43
CA ALA A 700 12.56 -4.71 -16.25
C ALA A 700 12.17 -3.22 -16.30
N PHE A 701 11.54 -2.74 -17.39
CA PHE A 701 11.16 -1.33 -17.62
C PHE A 701 12.34 -0.31 -17.57
N GLN A 702 13.58 -0.81 -17.64
CA GLN A 702 14.81 0.00 -17.59
C GLN A 702 14.98 0.91 -18.81
N ASP A 703 14.38 0.58 -19.95
CA ASP A 703 14.41 1.37 -21.19
C ASP A 703 13.60 2.68 -21.10
N ILE A 704 12.63 2.76 -20.17
CA ILE A 704 11.78 3.93 -19.93
C ILE A 704 12.07 4.66 -18.61
N PHE A 705 12.93 4.11 -17.75
CA PHE A 705 13.42 4.76 -16.52
C PHE A 705 14.45 5.83 -16.87
N THR A 706 13.95 7.03 -17.20
CA THR A 706 14.73 8.07 -17.90
C THR A 706 14.57 9.48 -17.34
N ILE A 707 13.63 9.70 -16.42
CA ILE A 707 13.40 11.01 -15.79
C ILE A 707 14.31 11.10 -14.58
N THR A 708 15.01 12.23 -14.43
CA THR A 708 16.01 12.45 -13.37
C THR A 708 15.59 13.59 -12.44
N ASP A 709 16.02 13.54 -11.18
CA ASP A 709 15.81 14.58 -10.18
C ASP A 709 16.74 15.81 -10.37
N GLY A 710 16.78 16.69 -9.37
CA GLY A 710 17.62 17.89 -9.38
C GLY A 710 19.13 17.60 -9.33
N GLN A 711 19.53 16.44 -8.81
CA GLN A 711 20.93 15.99 -8.70
C GLN A 711 21.37 15.17 -9.92
N GLY A 712 20.43 14.70 -10.75
CA GLY A 712 20.68 13.91 -11.95
C GLY A 712 20.52 12.40 -11.74
N VAL A 713 20.03 11.97 -10.58
CA VAL A 713 19.69 10.59 -10.25
C VAL A 713 18.38 10.23 -10.95
N ARG A 714 18.22 9.00 -11.46
CA ARG A 714 16.99 8.57 -12.14
C ARG A 714 15.90 8.30 -11.10
N THR A 715 14.71 8.88 -11.31
CA THR A 715 13.65 8.92 -10.29
C THR A 715 12.30 8.44 -10.83
N PHE A 716 11.94 8.76 -12.08
CA PHE A 716 10.64 8.36 -12.65
C PHE A 716 10.73 7.65 -13.99
N LEU A 717 9.78 6.74 -14.19
CA LEU A 717 9.47 6.11 -15.47
C LEU A 717 8.71 7.09 -16.36
N LYS A 718 8.87 6.97 -17.67
CA LYS A 718 8.13 7.78 -18.64
C LYS A 718 6.81 7.10 -19.04
N PRO A 719 5.63 7.62 -18.67
CA PRO A 719 4.34 7.02 -19.04
C PRO A 719 4.00 7.28 -20.51
N ILE A 720 3.20 6.39 -21.10
CA ILE A 720 2.59 6.58 -22.43
C ILE A 720 1.19 7.20 -22.35
N ALA A 721 0.51 7.08 -21.21
CA ALA A 721 -0.79 7.67 -20.94
C ALA A 721 -1.01 7.88 -19.44
N GLN A 722 -1.89 8.82 -19.10
CA GLN A 722 -2.26 9.18 -17.73
C GLN A 722 -3.72 9.62 -17.72
N TRP A 723 -4.47 9.23 -16.69
CA TRP A 723 -5.85 9.63 -16.46
C TRP A 723 -6.05 9.99 -15.00
N ASP A 724 -6.62 11.16 -14.76
CA ASP A 724 -6.74 11.76 -13.44
C ASP A 724 -8.19 12.16 -13.15
N VAL A 725 -8.53 12.27 -11.86
CA VAL A 725 -9.83 12.73 -11.38
C VAL A 725 -10.12 14.14 -11.94
N ARG A 726 -11.41 14.50 -12.02
CA ARG A 726 -11.83 15.84 -12.44
C ARG A 726 -12.19 16.68 -11.24
N ASP A 727 -11.19 17.29 -10.62
CA ASP A 727 -11.33 18.11 -9.42
C ASP A 727 -10.38 19.34 -9.41
N GLY A 728 -9.88 19.71 -8.23
CA GLY A 728 -8.98 20.85 -8.04
C GLY A 728 -7.50 20.50 -8.11
N TRP A 729 -7.14 19.23 -8.07
CA TRP A 729 -5.76 18.73 -8.14
C TRP A 729 -5.38 18.55 -9.61
N SER A 730 -4.25 19.11 -10.02
CA SER A 730 -3.71 18.97 -11.39
C SER A 730 -2.38 19.71 -11.54
N GLY A 731 -1.68 19.46 -12.63
CA GLY A 731 -0.40 20.07 -12.91
C GLY A 731 0.73 19.39 -12.14
N TYR A 732 1.77 20.14 -11.80
CA TYR A 732 2.86 19.64 -10.98
C TYR A 732 2.52 19.83 -9.51
N SER A 733 2.81 18.83 -8.68
CA SER A 733 2.67 18.90 -7.23
C SER A 733 3.43 20.10 -6.64
N ASP A 734 2.88 20.65 -5.56
CA ASP A 734 3.52 21.73 -4.81
C ASP A 734 4.74 21.26 -4.03
N VAL A 735 4.75 19.99 -3.61
CA VAL A 735 5.89 19.31 -2.97
C VAL A 735 6.81 18.75 -4.03
N ASP A 736 8.12 18.98 -3.87
CA ASP A 736 9.17 18.36 -4.67
C ASP A 736 9.80 17.15 -3.97
N ILE A 737 10.31 16.23 -4.78
CA ILE A 737 11.08 15.06 -4.38
C ILE A 737 12.48 15.30 -4.94
N ASN A 738 13.47 15.58 -4.09
CA ASN A 738 14.85 15.88 -4.50
C ASN A 738 14.95 16.89 -5.67
N GLY A 739 14.10 17.94 -5.64
CA GLY A 739 14.06 18.98 -6.67
C GLY A 739 13.26 18.67 -7.94
N ILE A 740 12.64 17.48 -8.07
CA ILE A 740 11.68 17.16 -9.13
C ILE A 740 10.24 17.12 -8.60
N LYS A 741 9.28 17.62 -9.40
CA LYS A 741 7.86 17.62 -9.03
C LYS A 741 7.10 16.50 -9.75
N PHE A 742 6.29 15.77 -9.01
CA PHE A 742 5.35 14.79 -9.56
C PHE A 742 4.25 15.49 -10.38
N TYR A 743 3.86 14.95 -11.53
CA TYR A 743 2.80 15.51 -12.37
C TYR A 743 1.47 14.79 -12.11
N LEU A 744 0.53 15.47 -11.45
CA LEU A 744 -0.77 14.95 -11.01
C LEU A 744 -1.77 14.75 -12.16
N GLY A 745 -1.60 15.46 -13.28
CA GLY A 745 -2.48 15.31 -14.44
C GLY A 745 -3.06 16.63 -14.96
N ALA A 746 -4.10 16.55 -15.80
CA ALA A 746 -4.70 17.68 -16.50
C ALA A 746 -6.25 17.68 -16.48
N ASN A 747 -6.84 17.11 -15.44
CA ASN A 747 -8.27 16.91 -15.23
C ASN A 747 -8.94 16.16 -16.40
N THR A 748 -8.32 15.08 -16.86
CA THR A 748 -8.76 14.33 -18.05
C THR A 748 -9.99 13.46 -17.78
N GLY A 749 -10.19 13.03 -16.54
CA GLY A 749 -11.21 12.08 -16.10
C GLY A 749 -10.74 10.64 -16.23
N LEU A 750 -11.12 9.82 -15.24
CA LEU A 750 -10.74 8.41 -15.16
C LEU A 750 -11.25 7.59 -16.35
N LYS A 751 -10.45 6.57 -16.67
CA LYS A 751 -10.68 5.59 -17.73
C LYS A 751 -10.36 4.22 -17.19
N HIS A 752 -11.02 3.21 -17.75
CA HIS A 752 -10.80 1.80 -17.39
C HIS A 752 -10.45 0.94 -18.62
N SER A 753 -10.00 1.59 -19.69
CA SER A 753 -9.48 0.92 -20.88
C SER A 753 -8.71 1.88 -21.78
N TYR A 754 -7.68 1.37 -22.45
CA TYR A 754 -6.87 2.10 -23.41
C TYR A 754 -6.49 1.22 -24.60
N VAL A 755 -6.45 1.78 -25.81
CA VAL A 755 -5.99 1.08 -27.01
C VAL A 755 -4.66 1.69 -27.44
N ASP A 756 -3.57 0.96 -27.24
CA ASP A 756 -2.28 1.34 -27.80
C ASP A 756 -2.22 0.94 -29.27
N THR A 757 -1.98 1.92 -30.16
CA THR A 757 -1.83 1.70 -31.61
C THR A 757 -0.40 1.95 -32.10
N ASP A 758 0.51 2.34 -31.21
CA ASP A 758 1.94 2.55 -31.51
C ASP A 758 2.74 1.27 -31.24
N VAL A 759 2.20 0.14 -31.70
CA VAL A 759 2.78 -1.19 -31.57
C VAL A 759 2.93 -1.86 -32.92
N GLU A 760 3.82 -2.84 -33.00
CA GLU A 760 4.05 -3.61 -34.20
C GLU A 760 3.84 -5.11 -33.96
N ASN A 761 3.14 -5.78 -34.88
CA ASN A 761 2.88 -7.20 -34.72
C ASN A 761 4.17 -8.03 -34.63
N GLY A 762 4.16 -9.03 -33.75
CA GLY A 762 5.29 -9.91 -33.49
C GLY A 762 6.37 -9.31 -32.57
N ILE A 763 6.20 -8.07 -32.09
CA ILE A 763 7.06 -7.50 -31.04
C ILE A 763 6.37 -7.71 -29.70
N THR A 764 7.05 -8.31 -28.73
CA THR A 764 6.54 -8.42 -27.37
C THR A 764 6.69 -7.09 -26.63
N TYR A 765 5.61 -6.62 -26.01
CA TYR A 765 5.59 -5.46 -25.14
C TYR A 765 5.16 -5.86 -23.73
N TYR A 766 5.72 -5.16 -22.75
CA TYR A 766 5.31 -5.21 -21.36
C TYR A 766 4.57 -3.92 -21.04
N TYR A 767 3.39 -4.04 -20.44
CA TYR A 767 2.60 -2.91 -19.96
C TYR A 767 2.46 -3.00 -18.46
N ALA A 768 2.60 -1.87 -17.77
CA ALA A 768 2.34 -1.75 -16.35
C ALA A 768 1.37 -0.60 -16.10
N LEU A 769 0.40 -0.83 -15.22
CA LEU A 769 -0.54 0.19 -14.77
C LEU A 769 -0.32 0.47 -13.28
N THR A 770 -0.19 1.73 -12.93
CA THR A 770 -0.04 2.16 -11.53
C THR A 770 -1.17 3.13 -11.20
N SER A 771 -1.58 3.13 -9.94
CA SER A 771 -2.42 4.16 -9.32
C SER A 771 -1.54 5.16 -8.57
N TYR A 772 -1.98 6.40 -8.42
CA TYR A 772 -1.25 7.43 -7.68
C TYR A 772 -2.21 8.39 -6.98
N ASP A 773 -1.75 8.98 -5.87
CA ASP A 773 -2.48 9.94 -5.05
C ASP A 773 -2.07 11.40 -5.36
N PHE A 774 -2.64 12.37 -4.64
CA PHE A 774 -2.25 13.78 -4.72
C PHE A 774 -1.31 14.26 -3.59
N GLY A 775 -0.87 13.37 -2.70
CA GLY A 775 -0.06 13.67 -1.52
C GLY A 775 -0.73 14.64 -0.54
N ALA A 776 0.04 15.25 0.37
CA ALA A 776 -0.48 16.24 1.31
C ALA A 776 0.44 17.47 1.43
N PRO A 777 0.30 18.45 0.52
CA PRO A 777 1.17 19.64 0.49
C PRO A 777 1.28 20.44 1.79
N PRO A 778 0.22 20.61 2.62
CA PRO A 778 0.33 21.29 3.91
C PRO A 778 1.32 20.64 4.89
N PHE A 779 1.55 19.33 4.74
CA PHE A 779 2.44 18.51 5.57
C PHE A 779 3.75 18.16 4.85
N ASN A 780 4.01 18.78 3.69
CA ASN A 780 5.18 18.50 2.85
C ASN A 780 5.29 17.02 2.41
N ILE A 781 4.16 16.32 2.28
CA ILE A 781 4.11 14.94 1.82
C ILE A 781 3.93 14.93 0.31
N ALA A 782 4.88 14.33 -0.39
CA ALA A 782 4.85 14.21 -1.84
C ALA A 782 3.86 13.11 -2.30
N PRO A 783 3.32 13.21 -3.53
CA PRO A 783 2.46 12.17 -4.06
C PRO A 783 3.17 10.82 -4.23
N SER A 784 2.46 9.73 -3.98
CA SER A 784 2.97 8.36 -4.14
C SER A 784 2.32 7.63 -5.31
N GLU A 785 3.01 6.61 -5.81
CA GLU A 785 2.57 5.80 -6.95
C GLU A 785 2.76 4.32 -6.63
N SER A 786 1.71 3.52 -6.83
CA SER A 786 1.70 2.08 -6.52
C SER A 786 2.81 1.35 -7.28
N PRO A 787 3.45 0.32 -6.70
CA PRO A 787 4.62 -0.33 -7.31
C PRO A 787 4.29 -1.10 -8.61
N ILE A 788 5.26 -1.16 -9.52
CA ILE A 788 5.21 -2.08 -10.67
C ILE A 788 5.66 -3.46 -10.23
N LEU A 789 4.73 -4.42 -10.22
CA LEU A 789 5.01 -5.77 -9.74
C LEU A 789 5.62 -6.60 -10.88
N VAL A 790 6.95 -6.52 -11.04
CA VAL A 790 7.70 -7.37 -11.98
C VAL A 790 9.04 -7.80 -11.41
N VAL A 791 9.38 -9.06 -11.60
CA VAL A 791 10.68 -9.64 -11.19
C VAL A 791 11.29 -10.36 -12.38
N VAL A 792 12.51 -9.98 -12.74
CA VAL A 792 13.28 -10.60 -13.84
C VAL A 792 14.41 -11.45 -13.25
N ASN A 793 14.56 -12.69 -13.73
CA ASN A 793 15.65 -13.57 -13.32
C ASN A 793 16.91 -13.41 -14.20
N GLU A 794 18.02 -14.02 -13.82
CA GLU A 794 19.30 -13.98 -14.57
C GLU A 794 19.20 -14.50 -16.02
N LEU A 795 18.16 -15.28 -16.34
CA LEU A 795 17.91 -15.78 -17.70
C LEU A 795 17.11 -14.80 -18.56
N GLY A 796 16.68 -13.67 -18.00
CA GLY A 796 15.84 -12.67 -18.64
C GLY A 796 14.36 -13.03 -18.70
N GLU A 797 13.92 -14.03 -17.92
CA GLU A 797 12.52 -14.41 -17.80
C GLU A 797 11.84 -13.57 -16.71
N ALA A 798 10.64 -13.09 -16.99
CA ALA A 798 9.92 -12.15 -16.13
C ALA A 798 8.73 -12.82 -15.44
N ARG A 799 8.67 -12.74 -14.12
CA ARG A 799 7.48 -13.02 -13.31
C ARG A 799 6.68 -11.72 -13.20
N LEU A 800 5.44 -11.75 -13.67
CA LEU A 800 4.57 -10.58 -13.77
C LEU A 800 3.53 -10.62 -12.64
N GLY A 801 3.34 -9.50 -11.96
CA GLY A 801 2.27 -9.30 -10.97
C GLY A 801 0.98 -8.78 -11.60
N LYS A 802 -0.04 -8.55 -10.75
CA LYS A 802 -1.41 -8.26 -11.18
C LYS A 802 -1.56 -6.99 -12.04
N ASN A 803 -0.64 -6.04 -11.93
CA ASN A 803 -0.66 -4.80 -12.69
C ASN A 803 0.26 -4.78 -13.92
N VAL A 804 0.89 -5.91 -14.26
CA VAL A 804 1.82 -6.03 -15.38
C VAL A 804 1.34 -7.12 -16.36
N VAL A 805 1.29 -6.79 -17.65
CA VAL A 805 0.92 -7.74 -18.71
C VAL A 805 1.95 -7.76 -19.83
N LYS A 806 2.26 -8.97 -20.31
CA LYS A 806 3.08 -9.21 -21.49
C LYS A 806 2.16 -9.50 -22.67
N VAL A 807 2.27 -8.70 -23.72
CA VAL A 807 1.40 -8.80 -24.90
C VAL A 807 2.22 -8.71 -26.18
N THR A 808 2.01 -9.69 -27.06
CA THR A 808 2.52 -9.68 -28.43
C THR A 808 1.33 -9.45 -29.37
N PRO A 809 1.14 -8.23 -29.92
CA PRO A 809 0.09 -8.00 -30.89
C PRO A 809 0.35 -8.83 -32.14
N ASP A 810 -0.71 -9.34 -32.75
CA ASP A 810 -0.61 -10.18 -33.94
C ASP A 810 -1.78 -9.99 -34.90
N ALA A 811 -1.58 -10.44 -36.13
CA ALA A 811 -2.66 -10.40 -37.11
C ALA A 811 -3.59 -11.59 -36.84
N PRO A 812 -4.92 -11.42 -36.90
CA PRO A 812 -5.85 -12.51 -36.64
C PRO A 812 -5.76 -13.61 -37.70
N VAL A 813 -6.34 -14.77 -37.39
CA VAL A 813 -6.35 -15.91 -38.30
C VAL A 813 -7.03 -15.57 -39.62
N ALA A 814 -6.63 -16.26 -40.70
CA ALA A 814 -7.28 -16.12 -42.00
C ALA A 814 -8.80 -16.36 -41.90
N GLY A 815 -9.60 -15.43 -42.44
CA GLY A 815 -11.08 -15.52 -42.40
C GLY A 815 -11.73 -15.09 -41.09
N TYR A 816 -10.99 -14.52 -40.14
CA TYR A 816 -11.51 -13.99 -38.88
C TYR A 816 -12.70 -13.05 -39.08
N GLN A 817 -13.72 -13.22 -38.24
CA GLN A 817 -14.87 -12.34 -38.09
C GLN A 817 -14.93 -11.89 -36.62
N PRO A 818 -14.95 -10.56 -36.37
CA PRO A 818 -14.97 -10.04 -35.00
C PRO A 818 -16.29 -10.35 -34.32
N ALA A 819 -16.26 -10.32 -32.98
CA ALA A 819 -17.48 -10.33 -32.17
C ALA A 819 -18.35 -9.11 -32.48
N GLU A 820 -19.66 -9.27 -32.37
CA GLU A 820 -20.63 -8.21 -32.67
C GLU A 820 -21.83 -8.26 -31.70
N VAL A 821 -22.35 -7.07 -31.39
CA VAL A 821 -23.67 -6.90 -30.77
C VAL A 821 -24.70 -6.81 -31.89
N THR A 822 -25.68 -7.70 -31.89
CA THR A 822 -26.78 -7.75 -32.86
C THR A 822 -28.13 -7.49 -32.19
N ASP A 823 -29.13 -7.21 -33.01
CA ASP A 823 -30.54 -7.23 -32.60
C ASP A 823 -30.90 -6.31 -31.42
N LEU A 824 -30.21 -5.16 -31.26
CA LEU A 824 -30.62 -4.13 -30.31
C LEU A 824 -32.04 -3.67 -30.62
N THR A 825 -32.98 -4.01 -29.75
CA THR A 825 -34.40 -3.72 -29.91
C THR A 825 -34.98 -3.15 -28.64
N ARG A 826 -35.87 -2.17 -28.80
CA ARG A 826 -36.67 -1.64 -27.70
C ARG A 826 -37.91 -2.50 -27.53
N ILE A 827 -38.06 -3.09 -26.35
CA ILE A 827 -39.18 -3.96 -25.99
C ILE A 827 -40.36 -3.13 -25.47
N SER A 828 -40.09 -2.13 -24.63
CA SER A 828 -41.08 -1.18 -24.12
C SER A 828 -40.48 0.18 -23.84
N GLY A 829 -41.36 1.17 -23.63
CA GLY A 829 -40.99 2.54 -23.31
C GLY A 829 -40.83 3.46 -24.53
N THR A 830 -40.60 4.74 -24.27
CA THR A 830 -40.62 5.79 -25.30
C THR A 830 -39.40 6.71 -25.26
N ALA A 831 -38.36 6.39 -24.48
CA ALA A 831 -37.15 7.21 -24.36
C ALA A 831 -36.54 7.57 -25.72
N SER A 832 -35.91 8.73 -25.83
CA SER A 832 -35.18 9.13 -27.04
C SER A 832 -33.66 8.99 -26.88
N GLY A 833 -33.20 8.40 -25.76
CA GLY A 833 -31.78 8.14 -25.54
C GLY A 833 -31.24 7.02 -26.43
N GLU A 834 -29.93 7.06 -26.67
CA GLU A 834 -29.19 6.06 -27.44
C GLU A 834 -28.32 5.21 -26.51
N ILE A 835 -28.25 3.90 -26.79
CA ILE A 835 -27.36 2.96 -26.11
C ILE A 835 -26.30 2.55 -27.12
N ASN A 836 -25.04 2.74 -26.76
CA ASN A 836 -23.87 2.34 -27.54
C ASN A 836 -23.10 1.25 -26.79
N PHE A 837 -22.32 0.48 -27.55
CA PHE A 837 -21.58 -0.67 -27.05
C PHE A 837 -20.12 -0.59 -27.49
N ASP A 838 -19.22 -0.80 -26.54
CA ASP A 838 -17.80 -0.97 -26.77
C ASP A 838 -17.42 -2.42 -26.42
N ILE A 839 -16.94 -3.17 -27.40
CA ILE A 839 -16.38 -4.51 -27.17
C ILE A 839 -14.90 -4.32 -26.78
N VAL A 840 -14.61 -4.46 -25.49
CA VAL A 840 -13.27 -4.24 -24.93
C VAL A 840 -12.44 -5.52 -24.96
N ASP A 841 -13.03 -6.65 -24.60
CA ASP A 841 -12.40 -7.98 -24.70
C ASP A 841 -13.30 -8.93 -25.50
N PRO A 842 -13.05 -9.13 -26.81
CA PRO A 842 -13.88 -9.97 -27.66
C PRO A 842 -13.85 -11.45 -27.26
N ARG A 843 -12.84 -11.89 -26.48
CA ARG A 843 -12.68 -13.28 -26.04
C ARG A 843 -13.66 -13.68 -24.95
N LEU A 844 -14.21 -12.69 -24.24
CA LEU A 844 -15.21 -12.89 -23.18
C LEU A 844 -16.65 -12.89 -23.71
N ILE A 845 -16.85 -12.51 -24.97
CA ILE A 845 -18.18 -12.40 -25.60
C ILE A 845 -18.79 -13.80 -25.72
N GLN A 846 -19.93 -13.99 -25.05
CA GLN A 846 -20.68 -15.25 -25.11
C GLN A 846 -21.53 -15.31 -26.39
N ASP A 847 -21.38 -16.38 -27.17
CA ASP A 847 -22.09 -16.52 -28.46
C ASP A 847 -23.57 -16.86 -28.25
N GLY A 848 -24.46 -16.06 -28.85
CA GLY A 848 -25.92 -16.27 -28.83
C GLY A 848 -26.61 -15.88 -27.52
N HIS A 849 -25.92 -15.18 -26.61
CA HIS A 849 -26.51 -14.69 -25.37
C HIS A 849 -27.40 -13.47 -25.63
N THR A 850 -28.51 -13.38 -24.90
CA THR A 850 -29.46 -12.26 -24.98
C THR A 850 -29.51 -11.55 -23.65
N TYR A 851 -29.26 -10.25 -23.68
CA TYR A 851 -29.19 -9.38 -22.52
C TYR A 851 -30.37 -8.41 -22.52
N GLN A 852 -30.83 -8.03 -21.33
CA GLN A 852 -31.88 -7.04 -21.14
C GLN A 852 -31.37 -5.87 -20.29
N ILE A 853 -31.63 -4.66 -20.77
CA ILE A 853 -31.34 -3.39 -20.09
C ILE A 853 -32.65 -2.80 -19.60
N THR A 854 -32.70 -2.49 -18.32
CA THR A 854 -33.83 -1.81 -17.67
C THR A 854 -33.34 -0.56 -16.95
N PHE A 855 -34.23 0.39 -16.69
CA PHE A 855 -33.89 1.65 -16.04
C PHE A 855 -34.74 1.90 -14.80
N THR A 856 -34.22 2.71 -13.88
CA THR A 856 -35.01 3.34 -12.82
C THR A 856 -35.02 4.85 -13.05
N ASP A 857 -36.11 5.52 -12.67
CA ASP A 857 -36.26 6.96 -12.80
C ASP A 857 -36.46 7.64 -11.44
N THR A 858 -36.32 8.96 -11.45
CA THR A 858 -36.56 9.81 -10.29
C THR A 858 -37.02 11.19 -10.75
N LEU A 859 -37.38 12.04 -9.78
CA LEU A 859 -37.78 13.41 -9.99
C LEU A 859 -36.68 14.37 -9.52
N ILE A 860 -36.26 15.30 -10.37
CA ILE A 860 -35.43 16.45 -9.98
C ILE A 860 -36.36 17.50 -9.37
N PRO A 861 -36.19 17.87 -8.08
CA PRO A 861 -37.01 18.88 -7.45
C PRO A 861 -36.94 20.22 -8.18
N GLY A 862 -38.10 20.85 -8.39
CA GLY A 862 -38.13 22.18 -9.00
C GLY A 862 -37.34 23.20 -8.16
N ALA A 863 -36.48 24.01 -8.81
CA ALA A 863 -35.62 25.00 -8.14
C ALA A 863 -36.38 26.12 -7.36
N THR A 864 -37.72 26.15 -7.41
CA THR A 864 -38.59 27.08 -6.68
C THR A 864 -39.87 26.35 -6.26
N GLN A 865 -40.58 26.81 -5.22
CA GLN A 865 -41.88 26.24 -4.80
C GLN A 865 -42.97 26.22 -5.91
N THR A 866 -42.77 26.96 -7.00
CA THR A 866 -43.68 27.01 -8.15
C THR A 866 -43.25 26.16 -9.34
N ALA A 867 -42.00 25.68 -9.35
CA ALA A 867 -41.53 24.74 -10.37
C ALA A 867 -41.94 23.34 -9.94
N LYS A 868 -42.57 22.59 -10.86
CA LYS A 868 -42.88 21.17 -10.66
C LYS A 868 -41.62 20.35 -10.91
N ASP A 869 -41.54 19.19 -10.26
CA ASP A 869 -40.41 18.28 -10.39
C ASP A 869 -40.33 17.73 -11.82
N THR A 870 -39.11 17.48 -12.31
CA THR A 870 -38.88 16.97 -13.66
C THR A 870 -38.42 15.53 -13.62
N LEU A 871 -39.04 14.67 -14.43
CA LEU A 871 -38.66 13.26 -14.53
C LEU A 871 -37.30 13.11 -15.23
N THR A 872 -36.43 12.28 -14.67
CA THR A 872 -35.08 11.98 -15.17
C THR A 872 -34.72 10.52 -14.91
N THR A 873 -33.78 9.99 -15.68
CA THR A 873 -33.15 8.70 -15.38
C THR A 873 -32.45 8.77 -14.02
N LYS A 874 -32.48 7.68 -13.26
CA LYS A 874 -31.74 7.50 -12.01
C LYS A 874 -30.56 6.54 -12.23
N ALA A 875 -30.84 5.37 -12.79
CA ALA A 875 -29.86 4.32 -12.99
C ALA A 875 -30.30 3.30 -14.05
N PHE A 876 -29.41 2.38 -14.45
CA PHE A 876 -29.72 1.22 -15.29
C PHE A 876 -29.34 -0.10 -14.61
N THR A 877 -29.94 -1.18 -15.08
CA THR A 877 -29.65 -2.56 -14.67
C THR A 877 -29.50 -3.40 -15.93
N LEU A 878 -28.47 -4.26 -15.98
CA LEU A 878 -28.19 -5.20 -17.05
C LEU A 878 -28.29 -6.64 -16.52
N VAL A 879 -29.07 -7.46 -17.21
CA VAL A 879 -29.27 -8.87 -16.86
C VAL A 879 -29.07 -9.76 -18.10
N ASP A 880 -28.54 -10.97 -17.92
CA ASP A 880 -28.55 -12.02 -18.94
C ASP A 880 -29.88 -12.79 -18.85
N VAL A 881 -30.66 -12.75 -19.94
CA VAL A 881 -31.98 -13.40 -20.06
C VAL A 881 -31.96 -14.59 -21.03
N THR A 882 -30.79 -15.05 -21.46
CA THR A 882 -30.61 -16.20 -22.36
C THR A 882 -31.35 -17.44 -21.85
N ASN A 883 -31.32 -17.67 -20.54
CA ASN A 883 -32.14 -18.68 -19.86
C ASN A 883 -33.19 -18.01 -18.97
N PRO A 884 -34.45 -17.85 -19.43
CA PRO A 884 -35.51 -17.22 -18.65
C PRO A 884 -35.85 -17.90 -17.32
N ALA A 885 -35.42 -19.16 -17.12
CA ALA A 885 -35.62 -19.87 -15.85
C ALA A 885 -34.57 -19.52 -14.78
N SER A 886 -33.48 -18.84 -15.17
CA SER A 886 -32.36 -18.47 -14.31
C SER A 886 -31.70 -17.20 -14.86
N VAL A 887 -32.36 -16.06 -14.67
CA VAL A 887 -31.83 -14.74 -15.06
C VAL A 887 -30.65 -14.39 -14.17
N ASP A 888 -29.53 -14.00 -14.77
CA ASP A 888 -28.33 -13.55 -14.06
C ASP A 888 -28.23 -12.03 -14.07
N THR A 889 -27.96 -11.41 -12.91
CA THR A 889 -27.85 -9.95 -12.80
C THR A 889 -26.40 -9.53 -12.80
N LEU A 890 -25.97 -8.90 -13.90
CA LEU A 890 -24.58 -8.54 -14.14
C LEU A 890 -24.25 -7.14 -13.62
N ILE A 891 -25.16 -6.19 -13.81
CA ILE A 891 -25.03 -4.80 -13.31
C ILE A 891 -26.37 -4.40 -12.70
N LYS A 892 -26.34 -3.80 -11.50
CA LYS A 892 -27.54 -3.39 -10.80
C LYS A 892 -27.48 -1.92 -10.38
N ASP A 893 -28.51 -1.16 -10.77
CA ASP A 893 -28.72 0.25 -10.40
C ASP A 893 -27.49 1.16 -10.58
N ASP A 894 -26.76 0.97 -11.68
CA ASP A 894 -25.59 1.77 -12.02
C ASP A 894 -25.98 3.15 -12.61
N THR A 895 -25.20 4.19 -12.29
CA THR A 895 -25.54 5.58 -12.60
C THR A 895 -24.93 6.11 -13.90
N ALA A 896 -24.19 5.31 -14.68
CA ALA A 896 -23.57 5.73 -15.95
C ALA A 896 -24.46 6.53 -16.92
N PRO A 897 -25.79 6.29 -17.05
CA PRO A 897 -26.66 7.09 -17.91
C PRO A 897 -26.81 8.56 -17.50
N VAL A 898 -26.42 8.91 -16.27
CA VAL A 898 -26.55 10.27 -15.71
C VAL A 898 -25.27 10.80 -15.07
N SER A 899 -24.33 9.92 -14.72
CA SER A 899 -22.98 10.27 -14.31
C SER A 899 -22.11 10.55 -15.55
N LYS A 900 -20.92 11.11 -15.35
CA LYS A 900 -19.89 11.19 -16.41
C LYS A 900 -18.92 9.99 -16.34
N LEU A 901 -19.24 8.99 -15.53
CA LEU A 901 -18.41 7.82 -15.29
C LEU A 901 -18.68 6.76 -16.37
N GLU A 902 -17.71 5.87 -16.56
CA GLU A 902 -17.85 4.73 -17.46
C GLU A 902 -18.72 3.65 -16.81
N ALA A 903 -19.54 2.95 -17.61
CA ALA A 903 -20.25 1.78 -17.10
C ALA A 903 -19.27 0.63 -16.81
N PRO A 904 -19.59 -0.26 -15.86
CA PRO A 904 -18.81 -1.48 -15.62
C PRO A 904 -18.64 -2.34 -16.88
N LEU A 905 -17.48 -2.96 -17.03
CA LEU A 905 -17.19 -3.93 -18.09
C LEU A 905 -17.68 -5.31 -17.67
N VAL A 906 -18.59 -5.92 -18.44
CA VAL A 906 -19.15 -7.25 -18.17
C VAL A 906 -19.21 -8.06 -19.46
N ASP A 907 -18.85 -9.34 -19.40
CA ASP A 907 -18.79 -10.25 -20.56
C ASP A 907 -18.03 -9.67 -21.78
N GLY A 908 -17.03 -8.81 -21.53
CA GLY A 908 -16.25 -8.14 -22.59
C GLY A 908 -16.91 -6.90 -23.21
N ILE A 909 -18.10 -6.49 -22.74
CA ILE A 909 -18.88 -5.37 -23.27
C ILE A 909 -19.00 -4.24 -22.24
N ARG A 910 -18.80 -3.00 -22.70
CA ARG A 910 -19.08 -1.79 -21.94
C ARG A 910 -20.20 -1.00 -22.62
N LEU A 911 -21.19 -0.58 -21.84
CA LEU A 911 -22.31 0.22 -22.34
C LEU A 911 -21.99 1.72 -22.19
N SER A 912 -22.43 2.53 -23.15
CA SER A 912 -22.46 3.99 -23.00
C SER A 912 -23.78 4.57 -23.48
N PHE A 913 -24.18 5.69 -22.88
CA PHE A 913 -25.53 6.23 -23.02
C PHE A 913 -25.49 7.68 -23.51
N VAL A 914 -26.25 7.98 -24.56
CA VAL A 914 -26.59 9.36 -24.93
C VAL A 914 -27.98 9.64 -24.39
N ASN A 915 -28.05 10.21 -23.19
CA ASN A 915 -29.29 10.37 -22.45
C ASN A 915 -29.74 11.85 -22.37
N PRO A 916 -30.90 12.22 -22.91
CA PRO A 916 -31.47 13.55 -22.71
C PRO A 916 -31.74 13.82 -21.23
N ARG A 917 -31.34 14.99 -20.73
CA ARG A 917 -31.49 15.32 -19.30
C ARG A 917 -32.92 15.69 -18.87
N LEU A 918 -33.76 16.15 -19.80
CA LEU A 918 -35.08 16.69 -19.51
C LEU A 918 -36.04 16.37 -20.65
N VAL A 919 -37.34 16.26 -20.32
CA VAL A 919 -38.42 16.14 -21.32
C VAL A 919 -38.65 17.49 -22.02
N GLN A 920 -38.38 17.57 -23.31
CA GLN A 920 -38.50 18.80 -24.11
C GLN A 920 -38.86 18.52 -25.57
N VAL A 921 -39.30 19.55 -26.32
CA VAL A 921 -39.68 19.39 -27.73
C VAL A 921 -38.44 19.21 -28.61
N ASN A 922 -38.37 18.09 -29.33
CA ASN A 922 -37.37 17.86 -30.36
C ASN A 922 -37.79 18.59 -31.65
N THR A 923 -37.25 19.78 -31.87
CA THR A 923 -37.64 20.61 -33.02
C THR A 923 -37.17 20.08 -34.38
N SER A 924 -36.18 19.16 -34.40
CA SER A 924 -35.67 18.54 -35.62
C SER A 924 -36.56 17.40 -36.12
N GLU A 925 -37.18 16.65 -35.21
CA GLU A 925 -38.05 15.51 -35.54
C GLU A 925 -39.53 15.89 -35.56
N SER A 926 -39.91 16.95 -34.86
CA SER A 926 -41.26 17.52 -34.95
C SER A 926 -41.52 18.10 -36.34
N ASN A 927 -42.73 17.95 -36.85
CA ASN A 927 -43.11 18.45 -38.18
C ASN A 927 -44.57 18.93 -38.24
N GLN A 928 -44.94 19.55 -39.34
CA GLN A 928 -46.29 20.02 -39.63
C GLN A 928 -46.67 19.67 -41.08
N SER A 929 -47.96 19.52 -41.36
CA SER A 929 -48.46 19.15 -42.69
C SER A 929 -48.04 20.12 -43.79
N ARG A 930 -47.91 21.42 -43.48
CA ARG A 930 -47.54 22.47 -44.44
C ARG A 930 -46.61 23.52 -43.83
N LEU A 931 -45.60 23.93 -44.59
CA LEU A 931 -44.62 24.94 -44.15
C LEU A 931 -45.19 26.38 -44.11
N ASP A 932 -46.32 26.64 -44.75
CA ASP A 932 -47.01 27.93 -44.77
C ASP A 932 -48.00 28.11 -43.61
N MET A 933 -47.96 27.27 -42.59
CA MET A 933 -48.75 27.46 -41.36
C MET A 933 -48.04 28.40 -40.38
N HIS A 934 -48.81 29.17 -39.59
CA HIS A 934 -48.25 29.97 -38.52
C HIS A 934 -47.59 29.08 -37.46
N ALA A 935 -46.41 29.49 -36.97
CA ALA A 935 -45.71 28.77 -35.92
C ALA A 935 -46.50 28.82 -34.60
N VAL A 936 -46.53 27.69 -33.90
CA VAL A 936 -47.25 27.52 -32.64
C VAL A 936 -46.26 27.24 -31.52
N ASN A 937 -46.47 27.86 -30.36
CA ASN A 937 -45.69 27.60 -29.17
C ASN A 937 -46.30 26.41 -28.43
N PHE A 938 -45.62 25.25 -28.54
CA PHE A 938 -45.92 24.06 -27.76
C PHE A 938 -44.94 23.96 -26.58
N ARG A 939 -45.48 23.93 -25.36
CA ARG A 939 -44.69 23.91 -24.12
C ARG A 939 -45.53 23.39 -22.95
N VAL A 940 -44.86 23.02 -21.86
CA VAL A 940 -45.53 22.72 -20.59
C VAL A 940 -46.47 23.87 -20.22
N PHE A 941 -47.69 23.54 -19.82
CA PHE A 941 -48.66 24.57 -19.42
C PHE A 941 -48.10 25.36 -18.24
N LYS A 942 -47.91 26.67 -18.42
CA LYS A 942 -47.43 27.57 -17.37
C LYS A 942 -48.14 28.91 -17.47
N GLU A 943 -49.27 29.02 -16.80
CA GLU A 943 -50.08 30.24 -16.76
C GLU A 943 -50.60 30.48 -15.34
N GLY A 944 -50.36 31.69 -14.82
CA GLY A 944 -50.75 32.03 -13.45
C GLY A 944 -49.96 31.24 -12.39
N VAL A 945 -50.67 30.61 -11.45
CA VAL A 945 -50.09 29.74 -10.40
C VAL A 945 -50.09 28.25 -10.77
N THR A 946 -50.68 27.88 -11.91
CA THR A 946 -50.74 26.48 -12.36
C THR A 946 -49.57 26.19 -13.30
N VAL A 947 -48.81 25.15 -12.95
CA VAL A 947 -47.78 24.54 -13.78
C VAL A 947 -48.21 23.11 -14.07
N GLY A 948 -48.26 22.75 -15.36
CA GLY A 948 -48.62 21.42 -15.82
C GLY A 948 -47.52 20.40 -15.55
N VAL A 949 -47.90 19.13 -15.60
CA VAL A 949 -46.98 17.98 -15.46
C VAL A 949 -46.30 17.71 -16.80
N GLN A 950 -44.99 17.50 -16.79
CA GLN A 950 -44.26 17.08 -17.99
C GLN A 950 -44.53 15.61 -18.28
N LYS A 951 -45.54 15.32 -19.11
CA LYS A 951 -45.82 13.96 -19.56
C LYS A 951 -44.90 13.59 -20.73
N PRO A 952 -44.09 12.52 -20.64
CA PRO A 952 -43.10 12.14 -21.65
C PRO A 952 -43.72 11.35 -22.82
N SER A 953 -44.72 11.92 -23.50
CA SER A 953 -45.38 11.32 -24.69
C SER A 953 -45.14 12.17 -25.94
N ASP A 954 -45.17 11.55 -27.12
CA ASP A 954 -45.23 12.29 -28.39
C ASP A 954 -46.69 12.58 -28.75
N TYR A 955 -46.95 13.69 -29.47
CA TYR A 955 -48.32 14.15 -29.71
C TYR A 955 -48.59 14.47 -31.17
N LEU A 956 -49.73 14.00 -31.68
CA LEU A 956 -50.25 14.40 -32.99
C LEU A 956 -51.51 15.28 -32.81
N VAL A 957 -51.44 16.53 -33.24
CA VAL A 957 -52.56 17.47 -33.25
C VAL A 957 -53.13 17.52 -34.67
N GLU A 958 -54.31 16.95 -34.87
CA GLU A 958 -54.98 16.89 -36.18
C GLU A 958 -56.10 17.92 -36.29
N PHE A 959 -56.24 18.55 -37.45
CA PHE A 959 -57.29 19.52 -37.75
C PHE A 959 -58.30 18.96 -38.74
N GLY A 960 -59.58 19.27 -38.52
CA GLY A 960 -60.70 18.89 -39.37
C GLY A 960 -61.67 20.06 -39.59
N GLU A 961 -62.85 19.74 -40.09
CA GLU A 961 -63.94 20.73 -40.25
C GLU A 961 -64.51 21.15 -38.88
N PRO A 962 -65.11 22.35 -38.74
CA PRO A 962 -65.74 22.77 -37.49
C PRO A 962 -66.71 21.70 -36.94
N GLY A 963 -66.50 21.28 -35.69
CA GLY A 963 -67.20 20.14 -35.07
C GLY A 963 -66.49 18.78 -35.21
N PHE A 964 -65.21 18.78 -35.59
CA PHE A 964 -64.37 17.59 -35.70
C PHE A 964 -64.23 16.80 -34.40
N ALA A 965 -64.16 17.48 -33.26
CA ALA A 965 -64.17 16.88 -31.93
C ALA A 965 -64.87 17.81 -30.91
N ASN A 966 -64.86 17.44 -29.63
CA ASN A 966 -65.33 18.31 -28.54
C ASN A 966 -64.19 18.55 -27.55
N SER A 967 -64.06 19.80 -27.10
CA SER A 967 -63.23 20.13 -25.95
C SER A 967 -63.92 19.71 -24.65
N THR A 968 -63.13 19.50 -23.61
CA THR A 968 -63.56 19.07 -22.28
C THR A 968 -63.65 20.28 -21.34
N GLU A 969 -64.73 20.35 -20.56
CA GLU A 969 -64.88 21.39 -19.55
C GLU A 969 -63.91 21.11 -18.39
N PHE A 970 -63.08 22.09 -18.03
CA PHE A 970 -62.20 21.97 -16.87
C PHE A 970 -61.97 23.32 -16.20
N VAL A 971 -61.61 23.29 -14.92
CA VAL A 971 -61.41 24.51 -14.11
C VAL A 971 -59.91 24.75 -13.89
N TRP A 972 -59.39 25.81 -14.49
CA TRP A 972 -58.00 26.27 -14.31
C TRP A 972 -57.90 27.30 -13.17
N ARG A 973 -56.93 27.14 -12.27
CA ARG A 973 -56.64 28.11 -11.20
C ARG A 973 -55.62 29.15 -11.66
N ARG A 974 -56.10 30.34 -12.04
CA ARG A 974 -55.24 31.43 -12.51
C ARG A 974 -54.43 32.09 -11.39
N THR A 975 -55.03 32.25 -10.21
CA THR A 975 -54.36 32.74 -8.99
C THR A 975 -54.88 31.95 -7.79
N ASN A 976 -54.29 32.14 -6.61
CA ASN A 976 -54.77 31.49 -5.38
C ASN A 976 -56.24 31.81 -5.03
N THR A 977 -56.85 32.83 -5.65
CA THR A 977 -58.21 33.28 -5.38
C THR A 977 -59.13 33.34 -6.61
N GLN A 978 -58.63 33.02 -7.81
CA GLN A 978 -59.40 33.11 -9.06
C GLN A 978 -59.21 31.85 -9.90
N SER A 979 -60.34 31.23 -10.27
CA SER A 979 -60.40 30.13 -11.22
C SER A 979 -61.17 30.54 -12.47
N ILE A 980 -60.81 29.97 -13.61
CA ILE A 980 -61.43 30.17 -14.91
C ILE A 980 -61.85 28.80 -15.44
N THR A 981 -63.11 28.69 -15.88
CA THR A 981 -63.64 27.47 -16.50
C THR A 981 -63.42 27.54 -18.00
N PHE A 982 -62.72 26.54 -18.54
CA PHE A 982 -62.70 26.27 -19.98
C PHE A 982 -63.99 25.50 -20.31
N PRO A 983 -64.83 25.97 -21.25
CA PRO A 983 -66.10 25.31 -21.55
C PRO A 983 -65.93 24.09 -22.47
N ALA A 984 -66.80 23.10 -22.32
CA ALA A 984 -66.94 22.04 -23.31
C ALA A 984 -67.70 22.54 -24.54
N LYS A 985 -67.08 22.48 -25.72
CA LYS A 985 -67.69 22.91 -26.99
C LYS A 985 -67.12 22.17 -28.20
N PRO A 986 -67.85 22.11 -29.34
CA PRO A 986 -67.32 21.57 -30.58
C PRO A 986 -66.08 22.35 -31.04
N ILE A 987 -65.05 21.63 -31.48
CA ILE A 987 -63.75 22.18 -31.91
C ILE A 987 -63.31 21.55 -33.24
N ASN A 988 -62.42 22.23 -33.97
CA ASN A 988 -61.90 21.79 -35.27
C ASN A 988 -60.61 20.97 -35.17
N PHE A 989 -60.19 20.55 -33.97
CA PHE A 989 -58.97 19.77 -33.76
C PHE A 989 -59.16 18.66 -32.74
N ARG A 990 -58.26 17.68 -32.74
CA ARG A 990 -58.13 16.67 -31.69
C ARG A 990 -56.66 16.34 -31.50
N VAL A 991 -56.30 15.87 -30.31
CA VAL A 991 -54.91 15.53 -29.95
C VAL A 991 -54.82 14.05 -29.65
N LYS A 992 -53.86 13.38 -30.27
CA LYS A 992 -53.52 11.99 -30.03
C LYS A 992 -52.22 11.91 -29.24
N ASP A 993 -52.22 11.18 -28.13
CA ASP A 993 -50.99 10.69 -27.50
C ASP A 993 -50.52 9.51 -28.35
N LYS A 994 -49.35 9.64 -28.98
CA LYS A 994 -48.78 8.62 -29.85
C LYS A 994 -48.16 7.45 -29.07
N GLY A 995 -47.89 7.62 -27.78
CA GLY A 995 -47.42 6.57 -26.88
C GLY A 995 -48.51 5.56 -26.54
N THR A 996 -49.74 6.03 -26.26
CA THR A 996 -50.90 5.15 -26.01
C THR A 996 -51.70 4.83 -27.27
N ASP A 997 -51.47 5.57 -28.36
CA ASP A 997 -52.28 5.59 -29.57
C ASP A 997 -53.75 6.03 -29.35
N GLU A 998 -54.00 6.76 -28.26
CA GLU A 998 -55.34 7.24 -27.88
C GLU A 998 -55.50 8.75 -28.03
N TYR A 999 -56.73 9.20 -28.27
CA TYR A 999 -57.04 10.64 -28.27
C TYR A 999 -57.25 11.13 -26.84
N ILE A 1000 -56.50 12.17 -26.46
CA ILE A 1000 -56.57 12.75 -25.12
C ILE A 1000 -57.66 13.81 -25.05
N ASN A 1001 -58.10 14.08 -23.82
CA ASN A 1001 -58.97 15.20 -23.55
C ASN A 1001 -58.20 16.51 -23.76
N VAL A 1002 -58.89 17.53 -24.29
CA VAL A 1002 -58.31 18.85 -24.50
C VAL A 1002 -59.23 19.94 -24.01
N GLY A 1003 -58.69 20.88 -23.27
CA GLY A 1003 -59.35 22.11 -22.93
C GLY A 1003 -59.09 23.18 -23.99
N PHE A 1004 -60.12 23.93 -24.37
CA PHE A 1004 -59.98 24.98 -25.39
C PHE A 1004 -60.55 26.31 -24.91
N MET A 1005 -59.70 27.33 -24.83
CA MET A 1005 -60.11 28.69 -24.50
C MET A 1005 -59.95 29.60 -25.70
N GLU A 1006 -61.05 30.25 -26.06
CA GLU A 1006 -61.08 31.26 -27.11
C GLU A 1006 -60.84 32.62 -26.48
N ALA A 1007 -59.72 33.25 -26.80
CA ALA A 1007 -59.45 34.63 -26.39
C ALA A 1007 -60.13 35.61 -27.34
N VAL A 1008 -60.47 35.18 -28.56
CA VAL A 1008 -61.09 35.98 -29.62
C VAL A 1008 -62.60 35.69 -29.68
N GLY A 1009 -63.40 36.53 -29.02
CA GLY A 1009 -64.81 36.75 -29.37
C GLY A 1009 -65.81 35.61 -29.08
N LEU A 1010 -66.32 35.55 -27.83
CA LEU A 1010 -67.61 34.92 -27.56
C LEU A 1010 -68.69 35.50 -28.50
N GLY A 1011 -69.13 34.73 -29.51
CA GLY A 1011 -70.22 35.08 -30.43
C GLY A 1011 -69.85 35.49 -31.88
N THR A 1012 -68.65 35.17 -32.39
CA THR A 1012 -68.24 35.38 -33.80
C THR A 1012 -68.30 34.11 -34.66
N PRO A 1013 -68.34 34.19 -36.02
CA PRO A 1013 -68.54 33.03 -36.91
C PRO A 1013 -67.40 31.98 -36.95
N ASN A 1014 -66.31 32.17 -36.20
CA ASN A 1014 -65.18 31.23 -36.10
C ASN A 1014 -65.18 30.43 -34.78
N GLU A 1015 -66.32 30.34 -34.09
CA GLU A 1015 -66.41 29.58 -32.83
C GLU A 1015 -65.99 28.10 -33.02
N GLY A 1016 -65.11 27.62 -32.14
CA GLY A 1016 -64.54 26.26 -32.18
C GLY A 1016 -63.36 26.09 -33.14
N ILE A 1017 -62.78 27.16 -33.67
CA ILE A 1017 -61.64 27.10 -34.60
C ILE A 1017 -60.38 27.62 -33.90
N PHE A 1018 -59.28 26.85 -33.92
CA PHE A 1018 -58.00 27.29 -33.35
C PHE A 1018 -57.32 28.37 -34.22
N ASP A 1019 -57.52 29.64 -33.85
CA ASP A 1019 -56.95 30.79 -34.55
C ASP A 1019 -56.33 31.83 -33.60
N ALA A 1020 -55.86 32.95 -34.17
CA ALA A 1020 -55.34 34.08 -33.41
C ALA A 1020 -55.51 35.40 -34.16
N THR A 1021 -55.45 36.49 -33.40
CA THR A 1021 -55.27 37.87 -33.89
C THR A 1021 -53.94 38.43 -33.41
N PRO A 1022 -53.50 39.60 -33.90
CA PRO A 1022 -52.25 40.21 -33.44
C PRO A 1022 -52.19 40.52 -31.93
N VAL A 1023 -53.32 40.56 -31.23
CA VAL A 1023 -53.42 40.94 -29.81
C VAL A 1023 -53.99 39.85 -28.89
N GLN A 1024 -54.60 38.80 -29.45
CA GLN A 1024 -55.26 37.72 -28.72
C GLN A 1024 -55.03 36.39 -29.45
N THR A 1025 -54.79 35.30 -28.71
CA THR A 1025 -54.62 33.95 -29.26
C THR A 1025 -55.47 32.98 -28.48
N ASP A 1026 -55.98 31.98 -29.18
CA ASP A 1026 -56.58 30.84 -28.52
C ASP A 1026 -55.50 29.94 -27.91
N ILE A 1027 -55.90 29.14 -26.93
CA ILE A 1027 -55.02 28.19 -26.24
C ILE A 1027 -55.70 26.83 -26.15
N ILE A 1028 -54.95 25.82 -26.57
CA ILE A 1028 -55.25 24.42 -26.37
C ILE A 1028 -54.47 23.96 -25.14
N VAL A 1029 -55.14 23.29 -24.22
CA VAL A 1029 -54.55 22.72 -23.00
C VAL A 1029 -54.75 21.22 -23.05
N PHE A 1030 -53.68 20.47 -22.85
CA PHE A 1030 -53.68 19.02 -22.92
C PHE A 1030 -54.07 18.50 -21.54
N LEU A 1031 -55.04 17.58 -21.50
CA LEU A 1031 -55.61 17.02 -20.28
C LEU A 1031 -55.47 15.50 -20.32
N GLU A 1032 -54.59 14.97 -19.48
CA GLU A 1032 -54.19 13.57 -19.48
C GLU A 1032 -54.38 12.98 -18.08
N GLU A 1033 -54.76 11.71 -18.02
CA GLU A 1033 -54.95 11.03 -16.73
C GLU A 1033 -53.60 10.67 -16.11
N ASP A 1034 -53.49 10.84 -14.80
CA ASP A 1034 -52.40 10.25 -14.00
C ASP A 1034 -52.70 8.79 -13.64
N ASP A 1035 -51.78 8.15 -12.91
CA ASP A 1035 -51.87 6.72 -12.56
C ASP A 1035 -53.07 6.41 -11.64
N ASN A 1036 -53.68 7.42 -11.02
CA ASN A 1036 -54.89 7.28 -10.22
C ASN A 1036 -56.17 7.54 -11.04
N GLY A 1037 -56.04 7.82 -12.33
CA GLY A 1037 -57.15 8.20 -13.22
C GLY A 1037 -57.63 9.64 -13.01
N GLU A 1038 -56.86 10.50 -12.32
CA GLU A 1038 -57.20 11.91 -12.16
C GLU A 1038 -56.68 12.72 -13.36
N GLN A 1039 -57.53 13.60 -13.89
CA GLN A 1039 -57.20 14.43 -15.05
C GLN A 1039 -56.23 15.55 -14.66
N GLN A 1040 -55.01 15.51 -15.21
CA GLN A 1040 -53.94 16.48 -15.01
C GLN A 1040 -53.77 17.39 -16.23
N ILE A 1041 -53.37 18.63 -15.98
CA ILE A 1041 -52.93 19.56 -17.03
C ILE A 1041 -51.47 19.26 -17.33
N THR A 1042 -51.12 19.07 -18.60
CA THR A 1042 -49.76 18.72 -19.02
C THR A 1042 -49.14 19.81 -19.89
N TRP A 1043 -49.49 19.80 -21.17
CA TRP A 1043 -48.95 20.65 -22.21
C TRP A 1043 -49.95 21.73 -22.65
N SER A 1044 -49.43 22.72 -23.36
CA SER A 1044 -50.23 23.79 -23.94
C SER A 1044 -49.72 24.16 -25.32
N MET A 1045 -50.65 24.53 -26.18
CA MET A 1045 -50.39 24.93 -27.55
C MET A 1045 -51.12 26.24 -27.84
N LYS A 1046 -50.38 27.29 -28.23
CA LYS A 1046 -50.93 28.61 -28.57
C LYS A 1046 -50.05 29.36 -29.57
N TYR A 1047 -50.63 30.28 -30.33
CA TYR A 1047 -49.86 31.12 -31.25
C TYR A 1047 -49.07 32.20 -30.49
N GLN A 1048 -47.92 32.59 -31.03
CA GLN A 1048 -47.20 33.76 -30.57
C GLN A 1048 -47.84 35.02 -31.19
N THR A 1049 -48.53 35.83 -30.38
CA THR A 1049 -49.20 37.07 -30.83
C THR A 1049 -48.18 38.15 -31.21
N GLY A 1050 -48.62 39.22 -31.90
CA GLY A 1050 -47.77 40.29 -32.42
C GLY A 1050 -47.43 40.13 -33.90
N SER A 1051 -46.21 40.48 -34.31
CA SER A 1051 -45.79 40.51 -35.73
C SER A 1051 -45.85 39.15 -36.44
N VAL A 1052 -45.78 38.04 -35.69
CA VAL A 1052 -45.76 36.65 -36.22
C VAL A 1052 -47.10 36.24 -36.85
N ILE A 1053 -48.22 36.79 -36.35
CA ILE A 1053 -49.58 36.50 -36.86
C ILE A 1053 -50.01 37.49 -37.96
N ASN A 1054 -49.22 38.53 -38.23
CA ASN A 1054 -49.45 39.47 -39.32
C ASN A 1054 -48.79 39.09 -40.66
N ASP A 1055 -48.11 37.94 -40.72
CA ASP A 1055 -47.50 37.45 -41.95
C ASP A 1055 -48.57 36.93 -42.92
N SER A 1056 -48.92 37.73 -43.93
CA SER A 1056 -49.91 37.36 -44.95
C SER A 1056 -49.48 36.20 -45.85
N THR A 1057 -48.25 35.71 -45.73
CA THR A 1057 -47.76 34.50 -46.41
C THR A 1057 -48.01 33.23 -45.62
N LYS A 1058 -48.53 33.35 -44.40
CA LYS A 1058 -48.87 32.23 -43.51
C LYS A 1058 -50.38 32.09 -43.35
N SER A 1059 -50.82 30.87 -43.07
CA SER A 1059 -52.23 30.49 -42.91
C SER A 1059 -52.47 29.74 -41.59
N PHE A 1060 -53.72 29.75 -41.13
CA PHE A 1060 -54.15 28.90 -40.02
C PHE A 1060 -54.40 27.45 -40.52
N PRO A 1061 -54.38 26.45 -39.62
CA PRO A 1061 -54.66 25.06 -39.96
C PRO A 1061 -56.05 24.91 -40.60
N ALA A 1062 -56.11 24.17 -41.70
CA ALA A 1062 -57.34 23.76 -42.37
C ALA A 1062 -57.63 22.27 -42.11
N ALA A 1063 -58.81 21.80 -42.53
CA ALA A 1063 -59.16 20.38 -42.42
C ALA A 1063 -58.15 19.51 -43.19
N GLY A 1064 -57.55 18.54 -42.50
CA GLY A 1064 -56.49 17.67 -42.99
C GLY A 1064 -55.07 18.11 -42.63
N ASP A 1065 -54.89 19.29 -42.00
CA ASP A 1065 -53.59 19.72 -41.48
C ASP A 1065 -53.27 19.08 -40.11
N PHE A 1066 -51.98 19.06 -39.76
CA PHE A 1066 -51.53 18.55 -38.46
C PHE A 1066 -50.24 19.21 -37.97
N PHE A 1067 -50.02 19.13 -36.65
CA PHE A 1067 -48.71 19.27 -36.02
C PHE A 1067 -48.34 17.93 -35.35
N ASP A 1068 -47.16 17.40 -35.67
CA ASP A 1068 -46.58 16.20 -35.08
C ASP A 1068 -45.42 16.63 -34.17
N TYR A 1069 -45.61 16.50 -32.86
CA TYR A 1069 -44.63 16.87 -31.85
C TYR A 1069 -43.94 15.63 -31.31
N VAL A 1070 -42.62 15.56 -31.55
CA VAL A 1070 -41.74 14.55 -31.00
C VAL A 1070 -40.97 15.18 -29.83
N LEU A 1071 -40.89 14.48 -28.71
CA LEU A 1071 -40.17 14.93 -27.52
C LEU A 1071 -38.83 14.21 -27.36
N ASP A 1072 -37.81 14.93 -26.86
CA ASP A 1072 -36.66 14.30 -26.24
C ASP A 1072 -37.07 13.78 -24.86
N LYS A 1073 -36.75 12.52 -24.56
CA LYS A 1073 -37.18 11.82 -23.35
C LYS A 1073 -35.99 11.06 -22.72
N PRO A 1074 -35.67 11.27 -21.43
CA PRO A 1074 -34.68 10.44 -20.72
C PRO A 1074 -35.10 8.97 -20.73
N PHE A 1075 -34.18 8.07 -20.39
CA PHE A 1075 -34.55 6.68 -20.05
C PHE A 1075 -35.37 6.65 -18.76
N LEU A 1076 -36.51 5.96 -18.78
CA LEU A 1076 -37.46 5.87 -17.68
C LEU A 1076 -37.70 4.42 -17.27
N SER A 1077 -38.38 4.23 -16.14
CA SER A 1077 -38.70 2.91 -15.58
C SER A 1077 -39.55 2.01 -16.48
N ALA A 1078 -40.23 2.59 -17.48
CA ALA A 1078 -40.98 1.84 -18.48
C ALA A 1078 -40.12 1.37 -19.68
N ASP A 1079 -38.89 1.88 -19.82
CA ASP A 1079 -37.99 1.55 -20.92
C ASP A 1079 -37.26 0.24 -20.68
N VAL A 1080 -37.40 -0.67 -21.64
CA VAL A 1080 -36.73 -1.99 -21.65
C VAL A 1080 -36.14 -2.21 -23.03
N TRP A 1081 -34.86 -2.57 -23.06
CA TRP A 1081 -34.14 -2.91 -24.29
C TRP A 1081 -33.54 -4.29 -24.20
N GLU A 1082 -33.46 -4.99 -25.33
CA GLU A 1082 -32.77 -6.27 -25.44
C GLU A 1082 -31.76 -6.22 -26.59
N PHE A 1083 -30.65 -6.91 -26.43
CA PHE A 1083 -29.67 -7.14 -27.50
C PHE A 1083 -29.11 -8.57 -27.40
N THR A 1084 -28.60 -9.07 -28.52
CA THR A 1084 -27.96 -10.38 -28.60
C THR A 1084 -26.49 -10.20 -28.95
N THR A 1085 -25.64 -11.09 -28.47
CA THR A 1085 -24.21 -11.11 -28.81
C THR A 1085 -23.89 -12.25 -29.74
N LYS A 1086 -22.91 -12.04 -30.61
CA LYS A 1086 -22.31 -13.08 -31.43
C LYS A 1086 -20.80 -13.06 -31.23
N GLY A 1087 -20.26 -14.22 -30.87
CA GLY A 1087 -18.84 -14.38 -30.57
C GLY A 1087 -17.97 -14.34 -31.83
N GLU A 1088 -16.66 -14.33 -31.62
CA GLU A 1088 -15.68 -14.40 -32.71
C GLU A 1088 -15.82 -15.70 -33.51
N SER A 1089 -15.62 -15.61 -34.83
CA SER A 1089 -15.76 -16.79 -35.70
C SER A 1089 -14.83 -16.74 -36.91
N VAL A 1090 -14.79 -17.83 -37.69
CA VAL A 1090 -13.99 -17.92 -38.92
C VAL A 1090 -14.91 -18.22 -40.11
N ASP A 1091 -14.92 -17.31 -41.09
CA ASP A 1091 -15.52 -17.58 -42.39
C ASP A 1091 -14.53 -18.38 -43.26
N GLN A 1092 -14.89 -19.63 -43.55
CA GLN A 1092 -14.07 -20.56 -44.33
C GLN A 1092 -13.83 -20.10 -45.79
N ALA A 1093 -14.79 -19.40 -46.40
CA ALA A 1093 -14.62 -18.87 -47.75
C ALA A 1093 -13.65 -17.70 -47.77
N GLN A 1094 -13.74 -16.82 -46.76
CA GLN A 1094 -12.80 -15.72 -46.59
C GLN A 1094 -11.40 -16.22 -46.21
N ALA A 1095 -11.29 -17.21 -45.32
CA ALA A 1095 -10.03 -17.85 -44.96
C ALA A 1095 -9.26 -18.36 -46.18
N LYS A 1096 -9.98 -18.94 -47.15
CA LYS A 1096 -9.39 -19.41 -48.40
C LYS A 1096 -8.86 -18.27 -49.28
N ALA A 1097 -9.55 -17.14 -49.30
CA ALA A 1097 -9.10 -15.94 -50.02
C ALA A 1097 -7.87 -15.31 -49.33
N ASP A 1098 -7.82 -15.38 -48.01
CA ASP A 1098 -6.75 -14.79 -47.19
C ASP A 1098 -5.43 -15.58 -47.22
N LEU A 1099 -5.41 -16.83 -47.74
CA LEU A 1099 -4.16 -17.60 -47.92
C LEU A 1099 -3.08 -16.85 -48.72
N ASP A 1100 -3.49 -15.93 -49.60
CA ASP A 1100 -2.54 -15.10 -50.36
C ASP A 1100 -1.88 -13.99 -49.55
N ARG A 1101 -2.43 -13.64 -48.38
CA ARG A 1101 -1.84 -12.68 -47.43
C ARG A 1101 -0.70 -13.27 -46.63
N ILE A 1102 -0.57 -14.60 -46.59
CA ILE A 1102 0.47 -15.27 -45.82
C ILE A 1102 1.85 -14.88 -46.34
N LYS A 1103 2.67 -14.37 -45.43
CA LYS A 1103 4.03 -13.91 -45.70
C LYS A 1103 4.95 -14.25 -44.53
N VAL A 1104 6.23 -14.33 -44.84
CA VAL A 1104 7.32 -14.48 -43.87
C VAL A 1104 7.90 -13.10 -43.55
N VAL A 1105 8.12 -12.80 -42.27
CA VAL A 1105 8.72 -11.54 -41.81
C VAL A 1105 9.80 -11.79 -40.73
N PRO A 1106 10.97 -11.11 -40.79
CA PRO A 1106 11.45 -10.31 -41.91
C PRO A 1106 11.79 -11.20 -43.13
N ASN A 1107 11.64 -10.64 -44.32
CA ASN A 1107 12.04 -11.30 -45.57
C ASN A 1107 12.64 -10.26 -46.54
N PRO A 1108 13.98 -10.23 -46.74
CA PRO A 1108 14.95 -11.17 -46.17
C PRO A 1108 15.19 -10.97 -44.67
N TYR A 1109 15.55 -12.04 -43.96
CA TYR A 1109 16.16 -11.98 -42.63
C TYR A 1109 17.63 -11.56 -42.77
N LEU A 1110 18.03 -10.48 -42.09
CA LEU A 1110 19.33 -9.82 -42.25
C LEU A 1110 20.15 -9.87 -40.95
N ALA A 1111 20.87 -10.97 -40.72
CA ALA A 1111 21.72 -11.22 -39.54
C ALA A 1111 21.04 -11.24 -38.16
N ALA A 1112 20.13 -10.31 -37.89
CA ALA A 1112 19.29 -10.14 -36.71
C ALA A 1112 17.92 -9.56 -37.14
N SER A 1113 16.94 -9.65 -36.25
CA SER A 1113 15.58 -9.16 -36.47
C SER A 1113 15.12 -8.34 -35.26
N ARG A 1114 14.27 -7.35 -35.48
CA ARG A 1114 13.62 -6.61 -34.39
C ARG A 1114 12.68 -7.46 -33.53
N PHE A 1115 12.26 -8.62 -34.04
CA PHE A 1115 11.43 -9.59 -33.30
C PHE A 1115 12.25 -10.44 -32.31
N GLU A 1116 13.57 -10.28 -32.30
CA GLU A 1116 14.45 -11.01 -31.38
C GLU A 1116 14.51 -10.25 -30.07
N THR A 1117 14.33 -10.95 -28.95
CA THR A 1117 14.57 -10.38 -27.62
C THR A 1117 16.05 -10.04 -27.45
N ARG A 1118 16.32 -9.06 -26.59
CA ARG A 1118 17.69 -8.72 -26.20
C ARG A 1118 18.39 -9.99 -25.69
N ASN A 1119 19.57 -10.29 -26.22
CA ASN A 1119 20.31 -11.48 -25.82
C ASN A 1119 20.77 -11.33 -24.36
N PRO A 1120 20.29 -12.18 -23.42
CA PRO A 1120 20.65 -12.06 -22.00
C PRO A 1120 22.11 -12.48 -21.75
N PHE A 1121 22.74 -13.21 -22.68
CA PHE A 1121 24.10 -13.72 -22.49
C PHE A 1121 25.17 -12.74 -22.98
N THR A 1122 26.22 -12.55 -22.18
CA THR A 1122 27.43 -11.75 -22.52
C THR A 1122 28.17 -12.24 -23.78
N ARG A 1123 27.92 -13.48 -24.24
CA ARG A 1123 28.49 -14.06 -25.47
C ARG A 1123 27.48 -14.96 -26.17
N GLY A 1124 27.40 -14.87 -27.50
CA GLY A 1124 26.47 -15.66 -28.32
C GLY A 1124 25.68 -14.77 -29.27
N ARG A 1125 24.84 -15.36 -30.13
CA ARG A 1125 23.98 -14.61 -31.06
C ARG A 1125 22.54 -14.40 -30.55
N GLY A 1126 22.20 -14.93 -29.37
CA GLY A 1126 20.83 -14.95 -28.86
C GLY A 1126 19.87 -15.84 -29.68
N PRO A 1127 18.62 -15.97 -29.24
CA PRO A 1127 17.56 -16.65 -30.00
C PRO A 1127 17.23 -15.87 -31.28
N ARG A 1128 17.08 -16.56 -32.41
CA ARG A 1128 16.73 -15.95 -33.71
C ARG A 1128 15.30 -16.30 -34.07
N ARG A 1129 14.58 -15.39 -34.72
CA ARG A 1129 13.17 -15.63 -35.06
C ARG A 1129 12.79 -15.06 -36.43
N ILE A 1130 11.96 -15.82 -37.15
CA ILE A 1130 11.12 -15.31 -38.24
C ILE A 1130 9.67 -15.74 -38.00
N HIS A 1131 8.72 -14.95 -38.50
CA HIS A 1131 7.29 -15.19 -38.30
C HIS A 1131 6.62 -15.47 -39.65
N PHE A 1132 5.67 -16.40 -39.64
CA PHE A 1132 4.68 -16.62 -40.69
C PHE A 1132 3.37 -16.01 -40.22
N ASN A 1133 2.88 -14.95 -40.88
CA ASN A 1133 1.70 -14.22 -40.40
C ASN A 1133 0.49 -14.45 -41.32
N HIS A 1134 -0.72 -14.17 -40.82
CA HIS A 1134 -2.02 -14.37 -41.47
C HIS A 1134 -2.34 -15.84 -41.77
N LEU A 1135 -1.86 -16.74 -40.92
CA LEU A 1135 -2.12 -18.16 -41.00
C LEU A 1135 -3.59 -18.47 -40.69
N PRO A 1136 -4.17 -19.52 -41.30
CA PRO A 1136 -5.41 -20.11 -40.82
C PRO A 1136 -5.21 -20.70 -39.42
N LYS A 1137 -6.27 -20.70 -38.61
CA LYS A 1137 -6.28 -21.23 -37.23
C LYS A 1137 -5.55 -22.56 -37.06
N GLU A 1138 -5.73 -23.49 -38.01
CA GLU A 1138 -5.05 -24.78 -38.02
C GLU A 1138 -4.33 -24.98 -39.37
N CYS A 1139 -3.01 -25.15 -39.35
CA CYS A 1139 -2.24 -25.49 -40.54
C CYS A 1139 -0.87 -26.14 -40.24
N THR A 1140 -0.33 -26.87 -41.21
CA THR A 1140 1.04 -27.39 -41.18
C THR A 1140 1.94 -26.53 -42.08
N ILE A 1141 3.03 -26.01 -41.53
CA ILE A 1141 4.08 -25.27 -42.25
C ILE A 1141 5.27 -26.18 -42.47
N ARG A 1142 5.69 -26.37 -43.71
CA ARG A 1142 6.86 -27.17 -44.08
C ARG A 1142 7.91 -26.31 -44.75
N ILE A 1143 9.12 -26.33 -44.22
CA ILE A 1143 10.23 -25.50 -44.70
C ILE A 1143 11.20 -26.39 -45.48
N PHE A 1144 11.57 -25.96 -46.69
CA PHE A 1144 12.45 -26.69 -47.59
C PHE A 1144 13.61 -25.82 -48.06
N THR A 1145 14.74 -26.47 -48.36
CA THR A 1145 15.80 -25.87 -49.17
C THR A 1145 15.34 -25.75 -50.63
N VAL A 1146 16.02 -24.94 -51.45
CA VAL A 1146 15.76 -24.84 -52.90
C VAL A 1146 15.98 -26.16 -53.67
N SER A 1147 16.71 -27.13 -53.11
CA SER A 1147 16.85 -28.49 -53.67
C SER A 1147 15.69 -29.42 -53.29
N GLY A 1148 14.76 -28.97 -52.43
CA GLY A 1148 13.60 -29.73 -51.98
C GLY A 1148 13.84 -30.61 -50.76
N GLU A 1149 14.93 -30.40 -50.02
CA GLU A 1149 15.18 -31.10 -48.75
C GLU A 1149 14.35 -30.47 -47.64
N LEU A 1150 13.66 -31.29 -46.85
CA LEU A 1150 12.85 -30.85 -45.71
C LEU A 1150 13.78 -30.43 -44.56
N VAL A 1151 13.67 -29.16 -44.19
CA VAL A 1151 14.44 -28.50 -43.13
C VAL A 1151 13.73 -28.67 -41.80
N ASP A 1152 12.44 -28.32 -41.78
CA ASP A 1152 11.62 -28.33 -40.57
C ASP A 1152 10.11 -28.39 -40.87
N VAL A 1153 9.32 -28.78 -39.86
CA VAL A 1153 7.85 -28.84 -39.90
C VAL A 1153 7.29 -28.22 -38.62
N ILE A 1154 6.43 -27.21 -38.78
CA ILE A 1154 5.75 -26.53 -37.68
C ILE A 1154 4.26 -26.83 -37.81
N GLU A 1155 3.66 -27.41 -36.76
CA GLU A 1155 2.22 -27.56 -36.65
C GLU A 1155 1.66 -26.34 -35.90
N HIS A 1156 0.78 -25.58 -36.55
CA HIS A 1156 0.18 -24.38 -36.00
C HIS A 1156 -1.30 -24.62 -35.68
N ASN A 1157 -1.67 -24.39 -34.43
CA ASN A 1157 -3.04 -24.38 -33.94
C ASN A 1157 -3.16 -23.32 -32.84
N SER A 1158 -3.94 -22.27 -33.09
CA SER A 1158 -3.99 -21.07 -32.26
C SER A 1158 -5.41 -20.63 -31.90
N SER A 1159 -5.51 -19.57 -31.09
CA SER A 1159 -6.73 -18.80 -30.89
C SER A 1159 -7.05 -17.95 -32.13
N LEU A 1160 -8.23 -17.31 -32.16
CA LEU A 1160 -8.71 -16.62 -33.36
C LEU A 1160 -8.00 -15.28 -33.63
N ASP A 1161 -7.48 -14.67 -32.56
CA ASP A 1161 -6.69 -13.44 -32.53
C ASP A 1161 -5.21 -13.65 -32.93
N ASP A 1162 -4.71 -14.89 -32.92
CA ASP A 1162 -3.34 -15.22 -33.29
C ASP A 1162 -3.26 -16.01 -34.61
N GLY A 1163 -2.97 -15.31 -35.71
CA GLY A 1163 -2.68 -15.88 -37.02
C GLY A 1163 -1.19 -15.95 -37.33
N SER A 1164 -0.32 -16.09 -36.33
CA SER A 1164 1.13 -16.09 -36.50
C SER A 1164 1.78 -17.39 -36.02
N ALA A 1165 2.89 -17.78 -36.65
CA ALA A 1165 3.75 -18.87 -36.16
C ALA A 1165 5.22 -18.50 -36.29
N GLU A 1166 6.02 -18.86 -35.29
CA GLU A 1166 7.44 -18.56 -35.24
C GLU A 1166 8.30 -19.74 -35.72
N TRP A 1167 9.45 -19.42 -36.30
CA TRP A 1167 10.53 -20.39 -36.55
C TRP A 1167 11.85 -19.85 -36.00
N ASP A 1168 12.57 -20.68 -35.26
CA ASP A 1168 13.82 -20.38 -34.55
C ASP A 1168 15.08 -20.45 -35.44
N LEU A 1169 14.89 -20.67 -36.74
CA LEU A 1169 15.94 -20.92 -37.73
C LEU A 1169 16.78 -22.16 -37.40
N LEU A 1170 16.22 -23.15 -36.70
CA LEU A 1170 16.83 -24.46 -36.51
C LEU A 1170 16.21 -25.48 -37.47
N THR A 1171 17.00 -26.48 -37.85
CA THR A 1171 16.46 -27.67 -38.50
C THR A 1171 15.72 -28.53 -37.48
N LYS A 1172 14.91 -29.49 -37.96
CA LYS A 1172 14.30 -30.55 -37.14
C LYS A 1172 15.29 -31.37 -36.28
N ASP A 1173 16.59 -31.26 -36.55
CA ASP A 1173 17.68 -31.93 -35.82
C ASP A 1173 18.40 -30.94 -34.87
N ASN A 1174 17.80 -29.78 -34.58
CA ASN A 1174 18.31 -28.66 -33.77
C ASN A 1174 19.67 -28.09 -34.25
N LEU A 1175 19.86 -28.02 -35.57
CA LEU A 1175 21.07 -27.43 -36.17
C LEU A 1175 20.77 -26.06 -36.79
N ASP A 1176 21.74 -25.14 -36.69
CA ASP A 1176 21.70 -23.86 -37.40
C ASP A 1176 21.48 -24.03 -38.91
N VAL A 1177 20.49 -23.34 -39.45
CA VAL A 1177 20.31 -23.27 -40.91
C VAL A 1177 21.35 -22.38 -41.58
N SER A 1178 21.73 -22.73 -42.81
CA SER A 1178 22.68 -21.95 -43.61
C SER A 1178 22.03 -20.71 -44.25
N TYR A 1179 22.80 -19.66 -44.51
CA TYR A 1179 22.34 -18.52 -45.31
C TYR A 1179 21.94 -18.97 -46.73
N GLY A 1180 20.77 -18.54 -47.20
CA GLY A 1180 20.23 -19.02 -48.47
C GLY A 1180 18.76 -18.67 -48.67
N VAL A 1181 18.19 -19.17 -49.78
CA VAL A 1181 16.77 -19.06 -50.08
C VAL A 1181 16.08 -20.36 -49.67
N TYR A 1182 14.97 -20.22 -48.97
CA TYR A 1182 14.12 -21.30 -48.48
C TYR A 1182 12.72 -21.19 -49.10
N ILE A 1183 12.05 -22.33 -49.21
CA ILE A 1183 10.67 -22.46 -49.70
C ILE A 1183 9.81 -22.92 -48.54
N TYR A 1184 8.66 -22.30 -48.33
CA TYR A 1184 7.67 -22.79 -47.37
C TYR A 1184 6.43 -23.30 -48.10
N HIS A 1185 5.84 -24.38 -47.58
CA HIS A 1185 4.56 -24.92 -48.00
C HIS A 1185 3.64 -24.96 -46.79
N ILE A 1186 2.49 -24.32 -46.89
CA ILE A 1186 1.46 -24.30 -45.86
C ILE A 1186 0.28 -25.11 -46.36
N GLN A 1187 -0.20 -26.00 -45.52
CA GLN A 1187 -1.38 -26.82 -45.77
C GLN A 1187 -2.36 -26.65 -44.62
N ALA A 1188 -3.51 -26.03 -44.91
CA ALA A 1188 -4.58 -25.79 -43.95
C ALA A 1188 -5.77 -26.71 -44.25
N PRO A 1189 -6.13 -27.64 -43.35
CA PRO A 1189 -7.26 -28.53 -43.53
C PRO A 1189 -8.56 -27.77 -43.83
N GLY A 1190 -9.28 -28.17 -44.88
CA GLY A 1190 -10.56 -27.53 -45.27
C GLY A 1190 -10.44 -26.17 -45.97
N VAL A 1191 -9.34 -25.44 -45.80
CA VAL A 1191 -9.12 -24.08 -46.35
C VAL A 1191 -8.37 -24.12 -47.69
N GLY A 1192 -7.19 -24.75 -47.74
CA GLY A 1192 -6.35 -24.83 -48.94
C GLY A 1192 -4.85 -24.95 -48.68
N GLU A 1193 -4.04 -24.64 -49.70
CA GLU A 1193 -2.57 -24.70 -49.61
C GLU A 1193 -1.91 -23.45 -50.18
N LYS A 1194 -0.77 -23.04 -49.62
CA LYS A 1194 0.05 -21.91 -50.06
C LYS A 1194 1.52 -22.31 -50.16
N VAL A 1195 2.21 -21.85 -51.20
CA VAL A 1195 3.67 -21.98 -51.33
C VAL A 1195 4.28 -20.60 -51.50
N GLY A 1196 5.39 -20.34 -50.80
CA GLY A 1196 6.15 -19.11 -50.94
C GLY A 1196 7.64 -19.32 -50.70
N LYS A 1197 8.39 -18.22 -50.65
CA LYS A 1197 9.85 -18.24 -50.47
C LYS A 1197 10.33 -17.10 -49.59
N PHE A 1198 11.42 -17.31 -48.88
CA PHE A 1198 12.11 -16.29 -48.10
C PHE A 1198 13.62 -16.48 -48.15
N ALA A 1199 14.37 -15.46 -47.76
CA ALA A 1199 15.84 -15.49 -47.78
C ALA A 1199 16.43 -15.15 -46.41
N ILE A 1200 17.51 -15.84 -46.05
CA ILE A 1200 18.33 -15.61 -44.86
C ILE A 1200 19.70 -15.13 -45.35
N ILE A 1201 20.12 -13.94 -44.92
CA ILE A 1201 21.34 -13.26 -45.34
C ILE A 1201 22.22 -12.98 -44.11
N LYS A 1202 23.54 -13.14 -44.28
CA LYS A 1202 24.55 -12.91 -43.23
C LYS A 1202 24.98 -11.45 -43.16
#